data_AF-A0A1U7DSS0-F1
#
_entry.id   AF-A0A1U7DSS0-F1
#
_cell.length_a   1.000
_cell.length_b   1.000
_cell.length_c   1.000
_cell.angle_alpha   90.00
_cell.angle_beta   90.00
_cell.angle_gamma   90.00
#
_symmetry.space_group_name_H-M   'P 1'
#
loop_
_entity.id
_entity.type
_entity.pdbx_description
1 polymer ?
#
loop_
_entity_poly.entity_id
_entity_poly.type
_entity_poly.pdbx_seq_one_letter_code
_entity_poly.pdbx_strand_id
1 'polypeptide(L)'
;MQSFRTEIENPVVEKDIIELANKIELFNNGKIDEEKFRSLRLARGIYGQRQEGVQMIRIKLPYGKVKSNQLRRISDVSDEYSRGRLHITTRQDIQIHYVDINRTPELWAELDKDEITIREACGNTVRNVTASETAGIDVNEPFDVSPYADALFRFFLRNPICQEMGRKFKVSFSSSDEDTGLSYLHDLGFIAKIKDGVRGFKVMLGGGLGSQPRHADLFYDFIETDKIIPLMEGVVRVFDRYGERKSRAKARMKFLLKDIGLEAFKELIDAEQKAIEFKSVPIDADAYETSTPVEITSIPEVEIKDETAFNTWKSTNLIPQKQEGYVGIGIKVLLGDFYTDKARLLADLVENYAAGEIRLTLRQNIVIPFVKKELVPFFYQELEKLGFVEAGYNKAVDITACPGTDTCNLGIASSTGIADELERVIKAEYPQYLNNKDLVIKISGCMNACGQHNMANIGFQGMSVRTPDKLVAPALQVLLGGGNLGDGNGIFADKVVKVPSRRGPEALRRILNDYEANANGKKFVDYYKEKGQKYFYDFLQDLQDASNLTEADFIDWGTNEKYVKAIGVGECAGVVIDLVATLFLESDEKIENAKESVSNGVYSGAIYHAYSSMINSAKALLTAENKKTNTHAGIVKQFDELFVESNKIELGGTFSDIVYQINKFAPSKDFALKYIENASVFLQKVRAYREAELDTANKQVV
;
A
#
# COMPACT_ATOMS: atom_id res chain seq x y z
N MET A 1 13.78 28.20 5.72
CA MET A 1 14.04 27.05 4.83
C MET A 1 15.52 26.63 4.71
N GLN A 2 16.49 27.16 5.49
CA GLN A 2 17.89 26.69 5.45
C GLN A 2 18.37 25.94 6.71
N SER A 3 17.61 25.91 7.81
CA SER A 3 18.09 25.38 9.09
C SER A 3 18.15 23.85 9.20
N PHE A 4 17.46 23.10 8.34
CA PHE A 4 17.44 21.63 8.42
C PHE A 4 18.64 20.95 7.71
N ARG A 5 19.42 21.68 6.90
CA ARG A 5 20.47 21.09 6.06
C ARG A 5 21.70 20.63 6.85
N THR A 6 21.90 21.11 8.06
CA THR A 6 23.09 20.81 8.87
C THR A 6 22.97 19.56 9.74
N GLU A 7 21.81 18.88 9.73
CA GLU A 7 21.49 17.77 10.65
C GLU A 7 21.14 16.45 9.95
N ILE A 8 21.27 16.38 8.62
CA ILE A 8 20.95 15.16 7.85
C ILE A 8 22.23 14.37 7.61
N GLU A 9 22.27 13.12 8.08
CA GLU A 9 23.45 12.25 7.98
C GLU A 9 23.51 11.49 6.64
N ASN A 10 22.36 11.25 5.99
CA ASN A 10 22.28 10.49 4.73
C ASN A 10 22.22 11.42 3.50
N PRO A 11 23.28 11.49 2.67
CA PRO A 11 23.34 12.43 1.54
C PRO A 11 22.29 12.14 0.45
N VAL A 12 21.82 10.89 0.34
CA VAL A 12 20.76 10.52 -0.62
C VAL A 12 19.41 11.06 -0.16
N VAL A 13 19.13 11.00 1.15
CA VAL A 13 17.89 11.53 1.72
C VAL A 13 17.91 13.06 1.71
N GLU A 14 19.05 13.67 2.03
CA GLU A 14 19.24 15.12 1.93
C GLU A 14 18.89 15.63 0.52
N LYS A 15 19.40 14.96 -0.53
CA LYS A 15 19.08 15.28 -1.93
C LYS A 15 17.58 15.22 -2.21
N ASP A 16 16.90 14.16 -1.77
CA ASP A 16 15.45 13.99 -1.96
C ASP A 16 14.64 15.12 -1.28
N ILE A 17 15.06 15.54 -0.08
CA ILE A 17 14.43 16.60 0.72
C ILE A 17 14.66 17.97 0.08
N ILE A 18 15.89 18.26 -0.36
CA ILE A 18 16.22 19.50 -1.08
C ILE A 18 15.44 19.57 -2.39
N GLU A 19 15.36 18.47 -3.14
CA GLU A 19 14.56 18.41 -4.37
C GLU A 19 13.09 18.70 -4.08
N LEU A 20 12.52 18.10 -3.04
CA LEU A 20 11.14 18.38 -2.62
C LEU A 20 10.93 19.86 -2.29
N ALA A 21 11.81 20.46 -1.48
CA ALA A 21 11.74 21.87 -1.11
C ALA A 21 11.78 22.79 -2.34
N ASN A 22 12.72 22.55 -3.26
CA ASN A 22 12.84 23.31 -4.50
C ASN A 22 11.58 23.17 -5.37
N LYS A 23 11.00 21.98 -5.48
CA LYS A 23 9.81 21.73 -6.30
C LYS A 23 8.55 22.33 -5.67
N ILE A 24 8.46 22.39 -4.33
CA ILE A 24 7.42 23.16 -3.62
C ILE A 24 7.55 24.65 -3.94
N GLU A 25 8.75 25.21 -3.88
CA GLU A 25 8.98 26.63 -4.20
C GLU A 25 8.60 26.96 -5.65
N LEU A 26 8.96 26.09 -6.60
CA LEU A 26 8.54 26.24 -8.00
C LEU A 26 7.01 26.16 -8.14
N PHE A 27 6.35 25.29 -7.37
CA PHE A 27 4.88 25.15 -7.40
C PHE A 27 4.18 26.39 -6.88
N ASN A 28 4.62 26.90 -5.73
CA ASN A 28 4.08 28.13 -5.14
C ASN A 28 4.25 29.35 -6.08
N ASN A 29 5.29 29.35 -6.91
CA ASN A 29 5.55 30.40 -7.90
C ASN A 29 4.90 30.14 -9.28
N GLY A 30 4.08 29.09 -9.42
CA GLY A 30 3.43 28.73 -10.70
C GLY A 30 4.39 28.28 -11.80
N LYS A 31 5.61 27.86 -11.45
CA LYS A 31 6.68 27.45 -12.38
C LYS A 31 6.72 25.95 -12.65
N ILE A 32 5.93 25.15 -11.94
CA ILE A 32 5.76 23.71 -12.19
C ILE A 32 4.27 23.40 -12.25
N ASP A 33 3.92 22.53 -13.18
CA ASP A 33 2.56 22.03 -13.35
C ASP A 33 2.07 21.23 -12.12
N GLU A 34 0.77 21.34 -11.83
CA GLU A 34 0.14 20.68 -10.68
C GLU A 34 0.27 19.16 -10.74
N GLU A 35 0.10 18.53 -11.91
CA GLU A 35 0.22 17.08 -12.05
C GLU A 35 1.66 16.62 -11.85
N LYS A 36 2.65 17.33 -12.42
CA LYS A 36 4.06 17.00 -12.22
C LYS A 36 4.43 17.09 -10.73
N PHE A 37 4.04 18.19 -10.08
CA PHE A 37 4.27 18.37 -8.65
C PHE A 37 3.56 17.29 -7.81
N ARG A 38 2.31 16.98 -8.16
CA ARG A 38 1.53 15.92 -7.50
C ARG A 38 2.18 14.55 -7.63
N SER A 39 2.64 14.15 -8.82
CA SER A 39 3.38 12.89 -9.01
C SER A 39 4.61 12.82 -8.10
N LEU A 40 5.38 13.93 -8.05
CA LEU A 40 6.60 14.06 -7.26
C LEU A 40 6.34 13.93 -5.75
N ARG A 41 5.36 14.65 -5.21
CA ARG A 41 5.03 14.60 -3.77
C ARG A 41 4.38 13.29 -3.37
N LEU A 42 3.59 12.67 -4.25
CA LEU A 42 3.00 11.35 -4.02
C LEU A 42 4.07 10.27 -3.89
N ALA A 43 5.12 10.33 -4.72
CA ALA A 43 6.27 9.43 -4.59
C ALA A 43 7.10 9.66 -3.30
N ARG A 44 6.78 10.71 -2.54
CA ARG A 44 7.34 11.07 -1.23
C ARG A 44 6.32 10.98 -0.10
N GLY A 45 5.25 10.21 -0.29
CA GLY A 45 4.29 9.93 0.79
C GLY A 45 3.33 11.07 1.12
N ILE A 46 3.36 12.18 0.38
CA ILE A 46 2.55 13.38 0.62
C ILE A 46 1.29 13.34 -0.26
N TYR A 47 0.14 13.14 0.35
CA TYR A 47 -1.16 13.00 -0.31
C TYR A 47 -2.08 14.15 0.14
N GLY A 48 -2.79 14.80 -0.76
CA GLY A 48 -3.81 15.77 -0.40
C GLY A 48 -5.03 15.06 0.17
N GLN A 49 -5.64 15.72 1.14
CA GLN A 49 -6.81 15.21 1.83
C GLN A 49 -8.06 16.00 1.41
N ARG A 50 -9.21 15.66 2.01
CA ARG A 50 -10.51 16.29 1.73
C ARG A 50 -10.54 17.77 2.09
N GLN A 51 -9.76 18.16 3.10
CA GLN A 51 -9.63 19.54 3.53
C GLN A 51 -8.56 20.26 2.70
N GLU A 52 -8.88 21.47 2.23
CA GLU A 52 -7.98 22.27 1.40
C GLU A 52 -6.77 22.80 2.19
N GLY A 53 -5.66 23.04 1.49
CA GLY A 53 -4.45 23.65 2.07
C GLY A 53 -3.58 22.71 2.93
N VAL A 54 -4.00 21.46 3.15
CA VAL A 54 -3.30 20.52 4.03
C VAL A 54 -3.15 19.14 3.41
N GLN A 55 -2.20 18.37 3.93
CA GLN A 55 -1.80 17.07 3.40
C GLN A 55 -1.89 15.97 4.47
N MET A 56 -2.15 14.75 4.03
CA MET A 56 -1.85 13.51 4.73
C MET A 56 -0.43 13.07 4.36
N ILE A 57 0.36 12.71 5.37
CA ILE A 57 1.69 12.15 5.22
C ILE A 57 1.62 10.69 5.62
N ARG A 58 2.09 9.82 4.71
CA ARG A 58 2.24 8.39 5.01
C ARG A 58 3.70 8.07 5.30
N ILE A 59 3.93 7.54 6.49
CA ILE A 59 5.22 7.09 7.00
C ILE A 59 5.37 5.61 6.65
N LYS A 60 6.35 5.27 5.82
CA LYS A 60 6.58 3.89 5.33
C LYS A 60 7.35 3.11 6.40
N LEU A 61 6.72 2.07 6.94
CA LEU A 61 7.27 1.26 8.03
C LEU A 61 7.37 -0.19 7.55
N PRO A 62 8.52 -0.61 7.00
CA PRO A 62 8.72 -1.95 6.44
C PRO A 62 8.23 -3.03 7.41
N TYR A 63 7.40 -3.94 6.90
CA TYR A 63 6.81 -5.07 7.64
C TYR A 63 6.15 -4.71 8.98
N GLY A 64 5.83 -3.42 9.19
CA GLY A 64 5.14 -2.91 10.36
C GLY A 64 5.96 -2.78 11.63
N LYS A 65 7.26 -3.10 11.63
CA LYS A 65 8.11 -2.97 12.83
C LYS A 65 8.43 -1.52 13.11
N VAL A 66 8.25 -1.10 14.36
CA VAL A 66 8.57 0.25 14.84
C VAL A 66 9.36 0.12 16.14
N LYS A 67 10.59 0.62 16.17
CA LYS A 67 11.41 0.69 17.39
C LYS A 67 10.86 1.79 18.33
N SER A 68 11.11 1.70 19.64
CA SER A 68 10.63 2.70 20.62
C SER A 68 11.11 4.13 20.32
N ASN A 69 12.38 4.30 19.90
CA ASN A 69 12.89 5.61 19.47
C ASN A 69 12.14 6.14 18.23
N GLN A 70 11.83 5.27 17.26
CA GLN A 70 11.06 5.63 16.07
C GLN A 70 9.63 6.05 16.43
N LEU A 71 8.98 5.37 17.38
CA LEU A 71 7.63 5.75 17.82
C LEU A 71 7.64 7.12 18.52
N ARG A 72 8.66 7.41 19.32
CA ARG A 72 8.87 8.75 19.91
C ARG A 72 9.10 9.81 18.83
N ARG A 73 9.96 9.55 17.85
CA ARG A 73 10.19 10.47 16.72
C ARG A 73 8.92 10.78 15.94
N ILE A 74 8.15 9.74 15.60
CA ILE A 74 6.87 9.91 14.90
C ILE A 74 5.90 10.74 15.75
N SER A 75 5.94 10.58 17.07
CA SER A 75 5.10 11.35 17.99
C SER A 75 5.49 12.82 18.01
N ASP A 76 6.78 13.12 18.11
CA ASP A 76 7.30 14.50 18.09
C ASP A 76 6.97 15.21 16.77
N VAL A 77 7.15 14.50 15.66
CA VAL A 77 6.75 14.99 14.33
C VAL A 77 5.24 15.23 14.22
N SER A 78 4.42 14.34 14.78
CA SER A 78 2.96 14.48 14.73
C SER A 78 2.45 15.65 15.59
N ASP A 79 3.10 15.93 16.72
CA ASP A 79 2.74 17.08 17.56
C ASP A 79 3.18 18.41 16.93
N GLU A 80 4.37 18.46 16.33
CA GLU A 80 4.93 19.69 15.76
C GLU A 80 4.32 20.07 14.40
N TYR A 81 4.07 19.09 13.53
CA TYR A 81 3.66 19.33 12.14
C TYR A 81 2.22 18.91 11.84
N SER A 82 1.55 18.22 12.77
CA SER A 82 0.21 17.66 12.59
C SER A 82 -0.67 18.00 13.81
N ARG A 83 -1.45 17.04 14.32
CA ARG A 83 -2.43 17.21 15.41
C ARG A 83 -2.29 16.14 16.49
N GLY A 84 -1.15 15.48 16.58
CA GLY A 84 -0.92 14.41 17.58
C GLY A 84 -1.74 13.12 17.37
N ARG A 85 -2.41 12.95 16.22
CA ARG A 85 -3.14 11.71 15.88
C ARG A 85 -2.32 10.82 14.96
N LEU A 86 -2.16 9.55 15.33
CA LEU A 86 -1.47 8.52 14.56
C LEU A 86 -2.50 7.50 14.05
N HIS A 87 -2.57 7.30 12.73
CA HIS A 87 -3.49 6.35 12.11
C HIS A 87 -2.76 5.14 11.52
N ILE A 88 -3.00 3.96 12.06
CA ILE A 88 -2.46 2.68 11.58
C ILE A 88 -3.20 2.25 10.32
N THR A 89 -2.45 1.89 9.29
CA THR A 89 -3.03 1.49 8.00
C THR A 89 -3.10 -0.02 7.82
N THR A 90 -3.96 -0.48 6.91
CA THR A 90 -4.01 -1.89 6.46
C THR A 90 -2.77 -2.36 5.67
N ARG A 91 -1.72 -1.53 5.63
CA ARG A 91 -0.39 -1.85 5.09
C ARG A 91 0.72 -1.63 6.11
N GLN A 92 0.37 -1.61 7.40
CA GLN A 92 1.33 -1.52 8.50
C GLN A 92 2.16 -0.21 8.52
N ASP A 93 1.70 0.81 7.80
CA ASP A 93 2.23 2.19 7.86
C ASP A 93 1.48 3.01 8.93
N ILE A 94 2.03 4.19 9.28
CA ILE A 94 1.34 5.25 10.02
C ILE A 94 0.99 6.40 9.07
N GLN A 95 -0.20 6.99 9.24
CA GLN A 95 -0.58 8.26 8.62
C GLN A 95 -0.79 9.36 9.66
N ILE A 96 -0.25 10.53 9.37
CA ILE A 96 -0.56 11.79 10.05
C ILE A 96 -1.25 12.72 9.05
N HIS A 97 -2.12 13.61 9.54
CA HIS A 97 -3.03 14.41 8.70
C HIS A 97 -2.90 15.90 9.01
N TYR A 98 -3.49 16.76 8.20
CA TYR A 98 -3.46 18.22 8.42
C TYR A 98 -2.06 18.86 8.40
N VAL A 99 -1.12 18.28 7.66
CA VAL A 99 0.25 18.80 7.54
C VAL A 99 0.31 19.89 6.46
N ASP A 100 0.95 21.02 6.77
CA ASP A 100 1.27 22.05 5.77
C ASP A 100 2.31 21.51 4.77
N ILE A 101 1.99 21.59 3.48
CA ILE A 101 2.86 21.14 2.40
C ILE A 101 4.25 21.79 2.45
N ASN A 102 4.33 23.07 2.85
CA ASN A 102 5.59 23.82 2.90
C ASN A 102 6.53 23.34 4.00
N ARG A 103 5.98 22.69 5.05
CA ARG A 103 6.76 22.14 6.16
C ARG A 103 7.15 20.67 5.95
N THR A 104 6.69 20.03 4.87
CA THR A 104 7.01 18.62 4.59
C THR A 104 8.51 18.32 4.44
N PRO A 105 9.38 19.22 3.93
CA PRO A 105 10.82 18.98 3.92
C PRO A 105 11.42 18.91 5.33
N GLU A 106 11.02 19.83 6.22
CA GLU A 106 11.48 19.87 7.62
C GLU A 106 10.99 18.63 8.39
N LEU A 107 9.71 18.28 8.20
CA LEU A 107 9.12 17.06 8.76
C LEU A 107 9.90 15.81 8.35
N TRP A 108 10.25 15.69 7.08
CA TRP A 108 10.98 14.53 6.59
C TRP A 108 12.41 14.51 7.14
N ALA A 109 13.07 15.67 7.26
CA ALA A 109 14.38 15.76 7.89
C ALA A 109 14.35 15.26 9.34
N GLU A 110 13.30 15.58 10.12
CA GLU A 110 13.15 15.05 11.48
C GLU A 110 12.98 13.53 11.50
N LEU A 111 12.11 12.98 10.65
CA LEU A 111 11.92 11.52 10.56
C LEU A 111 13.21 10.77 10.21
N ASP A 112 14.04 11.33 9.33
CA ASP A 112 15.27 10.69 8.86
C ASP A 112 16.31 10.48 9.99
N LYS A 113 16.27 11.30 11.05
CA LYS A 113 17.16 11.18 12.23
C LYS A 113 17.04 9.83 12.96
N ASP A 114 15.93 9.11 12.79
CA ASP A 114 15.70 7.76 13.33
C ASP A 114 15.46 6.73 12.20
N GLU A 115 16.03 6.99 11.02
CA GLU A 115 15.96 6.15 9.81
C GLU A 115 14.53 5.91 9.29
N ILE A 116 13.61 6.84 9.54
CA ILE A 116 12.22 6.73 9.12
C ILE A 116 12.03 7.45 7.78
N THR A 117 11.40 6.75 6.81
CA THR A 117 11.19 7.30 5.46
C THR A 117 9.72 7.48 5.10
N ILE A 118 9.44 8.51 4.31
CA ILE A 118 8.15 8.72 3.61
C ILE A 118 8.26 8.40 2.11
N ARG A 119 9.48 8.09 1.63
CA ARG A 119 9.75 7.80 0.22
C ARG A 119 8.98 6.54 -0.21
N GLU A 120 8.28 6.65 -1.34
CA GLU A 120 7.50 5.59 -1.98
C GLU A 120 6.34 5.01 -1.14
N ALA A 121 5.95 5.67 -0.05
CA ALA A 121 4.76 5.29 0.71
C ALA A 121 3.47 5.41 -0.14
N CYS A 122 3.48 6.36 -1.09
CA CYS A 122 2.41 6.68 -2.02
C CYS A 122 2.91 6.64 -3.48
N GLY A 123 2.17 7.19 -4.45
CA GLY A 123 2.60 7.23 -5.85
C GLY A 123 2.47 5.91 -6.63
N ASN A 124 3.04 5.90 -7.84
CA ASN A 124 3.13 4.73 -8.72
C ASN A 124 4.47 4.01 -8.54
N THR A 125 4.73 3.62 -7.30
CA THR A 125 5.97 3.00 -6.85
C THR A 125 5.70 1.67 -6.14
N VAL A 126 6.76 1.01 -5.68
CA VAL A 126 6.65 -0.10 -4.73
C VAL A 126 6.25 0.46 -3.37
N ARG A 127 5.05 0.09 -2.91
CA ARG A 127 4.50 0.51 -1.62
C ARG A 127 5.21 -0.21 -0.48
N ASN A 128 4.74 0.01 0.76
CA ASN A 128 5.26 -0.74 1.90
C ASN A 128 5.22 -2.26 1.65
N VAL A 129 6.35 -2.91 1.96
CA VAL A 129 6.50 -4.36 1.96
C VAL A 129 5.90 -4.85 3.27
N THR A 130 4.75 -5.51 3.20
CA THR A 130 4.03 -5.98 4.39
C THR A 130 4.45 -7.39 4.76
N ALA A 131 4.37 -7.76 6.04
CA ALA A 131 4.59 -9.13 6.49
C ALA A 131 3.54 -9.54 7.54
N SER A 132 3.43 -10.84 7.81
CA SER A 132 2.76 -11.35 9.00
C SER A 132 3.26 -10.62 10.25
N GLU A 133 2.35 -10.07 11.07
CA GLU A 133 2.73 -9.33 12.28
C GLU A 133 3.44 -10.20 13.32
N THR A 134 3.32 -11.53 13.22
CA THR A 134 3.97 -12.52 14.07
C THR A 134 5.31 -13.02 13.52
N ALA A 135 5.84 -12.46 12.44
CA ALA A 135 7.13 -12.89 11.86
C ALA A 135 8.27 -12.92 12.90
N GLY A 136 8.99 -14.03 13.01
CA GLY A 136 10.04 -14.23 14.01
C GLY A 136 9.53 -14.72 15.37
N ILE A 137 8.22 -14.70 15.64
CA ILE A 137 7.61 -15.20 16.88
C ILE A 137 6.54 -16.26 16.65
N ASP A 138 6.01 -16.39 15.43
CA ASP A 138 4.98 -17.37 15.06
C ASP A 138 5.43 -18.81 15.41
N VAL A 139 4.55 -19.56 16.06
CA VAL A 139 4.80 -20.96 16.46
C VAL A 139 4.85 -21.91 15.26
N ASN A 140 4.25 -21.52 14.13
CA ASN A 140 4.09 -22.35 12.94
C ASN A 140 4.99 -21.90 11.78
N GLU A 141 5.80 -20.84 11.94
CA GLU A 141 6.62 -20.36 10.83
C GLU A 141 7.81 -21.29 10.53
N PRO A 142 8.08 -21.62 9.26
CA PRO A 142 9.27 -22.39 8.91
C PRO A 142 10.57 -21.63 9.22
N PHE A 143 10.58 -20.31 9.02
CA PHE A 143 11.67 -19.40 9.36
C PHE A 143 11.13 -17.96 9.43
N ASP A 144 11.88 -17.05 10.08
CA ASP A 144 11.51 -15.63 10.17
C ASP A 144 11.62 -14.95 8.80
N VAL A 145 10.52 -14.34 8.33
CA VAL A 145 10.46 -13.63 7.04
C VAL A 145 10.97 -12.19 7.10
N SER A 146 11.18 -11.63 8.30
CA SER A 146 11.60 -10.23 8.51
C SER A 146 12.89 -9.84 7.77
N PRO A 147 13.98 -10.66 7.79
CA PRO A 147 15.20 -10.33 7.06
C PRO A 147 14.98 -10.17 5.55
N TYR A 148 14.09 -10.99 4.97
CA TYR A 148 13.81 -10.99 3.54
C TYR A 148 12.91 -9.82 3.14
N ALA A 149 11.93 -9.49 3.98
CA ALA A 149 11.09 -8.31 3.79
C ALA A 149 11.90 -7.01 3.86
N ASP A 150 12.84 -6.91 4.81
CA ASP A 150 13.76 -5.77 4.96
C ASP A 150 14.72 -5.67 3.76
N ALA A 151 15.37 -6.78 3.38
CA ALA A 151 16.28 -6.80 2.23
C ALA A 151 15.58 -6.38 0.93
N LEU A 152 14.37 -6.88 0.69
CA LEU A 152 13.57 -6.52 -0.49
C LEU A 152 13.15 -5.05 -0.44
N PHE A 153 12.72 -4.54 0.72
CA PHE A 153 12.43 -3.11 0.90
C PHE A 153 13.65 -2.25 0.56
N ARG A 154 14.82 -2.55 1.13
CA ARG A 154 16.07 -1.79 0.92
C ARG A 154 16.51 -1.81 -0.53
N PHE A 155 16.41 -2.97 -1.21
CA PHE A 155 16.83 -3.11 -2.60
C PHE A 155 15.98 -2.28 -3.58
N PHE A 156 14.66 -2.22 -3.36
CA PHE A 156 13.75 -1.52 -4.27
C PHE A 156 13.51 -0.05 -3.90
N LEU A 157 13.85 0.37 -2.68
CA LEU A 157 13.77 1.77 -2.27
C LEU A 157 14.73 2.61 -3.12
N ARG A 158 14.19 3.64 -3.79
CA ARG A 158 14.90 4.53 -4.73
C ARG A 158 15.44 3.83 -5.98
N ASN A 159 15.07 2.58 -6.22
CA ASN A 159 15.47 1.90 -7.44
C ASN A 159 14.79 2.58 -8.65
N PRO A 160 15.54 3.01 -9.69
CA PRO A 160 15.00 3.74 -10.83
C PRO A 160 13.80 3.07 -11.51
N ILE A 161 13.79 1.74 -11.59
CA ILE A 161 12.72 0.96 -12.23
C ILE A 161 11.37 1.09 -11.50
N CYS A 162 11.41 1.50 -10.22
CA CYS A 162 10.25 1.58 -9.35
C CYS A 162 9.70 3.00 -9.19
N GLN A 163 10.30 4.02 -9.83
CA GLN A 163 9.95 5.41 -9.56
C GLN A 163 8.71 5.90 -10.31
N GLU A 164 8.45 5.35 -11.50
CA GLU A 164 7.40 5.84 -12.41
C GLU A 164 6.66 4.68 -13.09
N MET A 165 6.21 3.67 -12.35
CA MET A 165 5.45 2.54 -12.93
C MET A 165 4.05 2.96 -13.42
N GLY A 166 3.35 2.09 -14.15
CA GLY A 166 1.97 2.35 -14.57
C GLY A 166 1.00 2.56 -13.40
N ARG A 167 1.22 1.85 -12.28
CA ARG A 167 0.46 2.04 -11.04
C ARG A 167 1.24 1.53 -9.83
N LYS A 168 0.71 1.78 -8.62
CA LYS A 168 1.24 1.20 -7.37
C LYS A 168 1.44 -0.31 -7.46
N PHE A 169 2.56 -0.78 -6.91
CA PHE A 169 2.92 -2.19 -6.78
C PHE A 169 3.00 -2.54 -5.28
N LYS A 170 2.40 -3.65 -4.87
CA LYS A 170 2.29 -4.08 -3.48
C LYS A 170 2.89 -5.46 -3.30
N VAL A 171 3.72 -5.60 -2.28
CA VAL A 171 4.40 -6.85 -1.91
C VAL A 171 3.97 -7.30 -0.53
N SER A 172 3.86 -8.61 -0.31
CA SER A 172 3.69 -9.18 1.03
C SER A 172 4.52 -10.44 1.28
N PHE A 173 4.81 -10.68 2.55
CA PHE A 173 5.40 -11.90 3.09
C PHE A 173 4.46 -12.52 4.13
N SER A 174 4.30 -13.84 4.08
CA SER A 174 3.56 -14.62 5.07
C SER A 174 4.49 -15.59 5.76
N SER A 175 4.44 -15.58 7.09
CA SER A 175 5.28 -16.41 7.96
C SER A 175 5.00 -17.90 7.84
N SER A 176 3.76 -18.29 7.52
CA SER A 176 3.32 -19.69 7.53
C SER A 176 2.19 -19.92 6.52
N ASP A 177 1.74 -21.17 6.45
CA ASP A 177 0.64 -21.62 5.60
C ASP A 177 -0.71 -21.00 5.98
N GLU A 178 -0.83 -20.32 7.12
CA GLU A 178 -2.02 -19.51 7.43
C GLU A 178 -2.15 -18.27 6.54
N ASP A 179 -1.08 -17.89 5.83
CA ASP A 179 -1.03 -16.76 4.90
C ASP A 179 -1.56 -15.44 5.50
N THR A 180 -1.17 -15.12 6.75
CA THR A 180 -1.62 -13.90 7.46
C THR A 180 -1.09 -12.61 6.83
N GLY A 181 -0.06 -12.68 5.99
CA GLY A 181 0.38 -11.59 5.11
C GLY A 181 -0.48 -11.39 3.85
N LEU A 182 -1.50 -12.23 3.64
CA LEU A 182 -2.50 -12.16 2.56
C LEU A 182 -1.86 -12.13 1.16
N SER A 183 -0.99 -13.08 0.86
CA SER A 183 -0.24 -13.14 -0.40
C SER A 183 -1.14 -13.07 -1.65
N TYR A 184 -2.33 -13.67 -1.58
CA TYR A 184 -3.28 -13.79 -2.70
C TYR A 184 -3.92 -12.47 -3.18
N LEU A 185 -3.75 -11.35 -2.45
CA LEU A 185 -4.31 -10.04 -2.83
C LEU A 185 -3.25 -8.98 -3.17
N HIS A 186 -1.98 -9.36 -3.19
CA HIS A 186 -0.84 -8.49 -3.51
C HIS A 186 -0.41 -8.62 -4.97
N ASP A 187 0.31 -7.62 -5.50
CA ASP A 187 0.86 -7.73 -6.85
C ASP A 187 1.91 -8.86 -6.87
N LEU A 188 2.70 -9.01 -5.80
CA LEU A 188 3.58 -10.16 -5.56
C LEU A 188 3.52 -10.57 -4.08
N GLY A 189 3.30 -11.84 -3.80
CA GLY A 189 3.21 -12.37 -2.42
C GLY A 189 4.12 -13.57 -2.22
N PHE A 190 4.76 -13.66 -1.07
CA PHE A 190 5.69 -14.73 -0.70
C PHE A 190 5.19 -15.44 0.56
N ILE A 191 5.18 -16.77 0.56
CA ILE A 191 4.80 -17.59 1.72
C ILE A 191 5.98 -18.48 2.06
N ALA A 192 6.48 -18.39 3.31
CA ALA A 192 7.66 -19.14 3.73
C ALA A 192 7.47 -20.65 3.59
N LYS A 193 8.45 -21.32 2.98
CA LYS A 193 8.49 -22.77 2.78
C LYS A 193 9.90 -23.30 3.02
N ILE A 194 10.02 -24.52 3.54
CA ILE A 194 11.27 -25.28 3.52
C ILE A 194 11.10 -26.46 2.58
N LYS A 195 12.02 -26.61 1.64
CA LYS A 195 12.08 -27.74 0.72
C LYS A 195 13.49 -28.32 0.74
N ASP A 196 13.61 -29.61 1.06
CA ASP A 196 14.90 -30.32 1.10
C ASP A 196 15.96 -29.61 1.97
N GLY A 197 15.54 -29.00 3.08
CA GLY A 197 16.40 -28.23 4.00
C GLY A 197 16.73 -26.81 3.53
N VAL A 198 16.29 -26.40 2.34
CA VAL A 198 16.51 -25.06 1.78
C VAL A 198 15.34 -24.14 2.14
N ARG A 199 15.67 -22.94 2.63
CA ARG A 199 14.69 -21.86 2.87
C ARG A 199 14.28 -21.24 1.54
N GLY A 200 12.98 -21.09 1.33
CA GLY A 200 12.42 -20.50 0.13
C GLY A 200 10.98 -20.05 0.31
N PHE A 201 10.33 -19.74 -0.80
CA PHE A 201 8.98 -19.20 -0.80
C PHE A 201 8.11 -19.81 -1.88
N LYS A 202 6.87 -20.12 -1.53
CA LYS A 202 5.78 -20.19 -2.52
C LYS A 202 5.43 -18.76 -2.93
N VAL A 203 5.23 -18.52 -4.22
CA VAL A 203 5.05 -17.17 -4.79
C VAL A 203 3.70 -17.04 -5.46
N MET A 204 2.98 -15.98 -5.12
CA MET A 204 1.69 -15.60 -5.71
C MET A 204 1.86 -14.32 -6.53
N LEU A 205 1.23 -14.22 -7.71
CA LEU A 205 1.40 -13.11 -8.66
C LEU A 205 0.08 -12.50 -9.13
N GLY A 206 0.01 -11.17 -9.17
CA GLY A 206 -1.04 -10.42 -9.86
C GLY A 206 -2.37 -10.33 -9.11
N GLY A 207 -2.35 -10.42 -7.79
CA GLY A 207 -3.52 -10.17 -6.94
C GLY A 207 -3.87 -8.68 -6.85
N GLY A 208 -5.09 -8.40 -6.38
CA GLY A 208 -5.44 -7.04 -6.02
C GLY A 208 -6.92 -6.82 -5.82
N LEU A 209 -7.22 -6.11 -4.74
CA LEU A 209 -8.54 -5.54 -4.49
C LEU A 209 -8.84 -4.32 -5.40
N GLY A 210 -9.87 -3.56 -5.04
CA GLY A 210 -10.41 -2.43 -5.78
C GLY A 210 -11.84 -2.71 -6.20
N SER A 211 -12.37 -1.96 -7.15
CA SER A 211 -13.76 -2.13 -7.61
C SER A 211 -14.03 -3.51 -8.21
N GLN A 212 -13.00 -4.13 -8.76
CA GLN A 212 -12.99 -5.49 -9.31
C GLN A 212 -11.85 -6.27 -8.66
N PRO A 213 -12.07 -7.05 -7.60
CA PRO A 213 -11.02 -7.86 -7.00
C PRO A 213 -10.54 -8.96 -7.96
N ARG A 214 -9.25 -9.31 -7.90
CA ARG A 214 -8.64 -10.45 -8.62
C ARG A 214 -7.76 -11.19 -7.62
N HIS A 215 -7.86 -12.51 -7.63
CA HIS A 215 -7.00 -13.40 -6.85
C HIS A 215 -5.64 -13.47 -7.55
N ALA A 216 -4.55 -13.63 -6.81
CA ALA A 216 -3.23 -13.85 -7.40
C ALA A 216 -3.12 -15.28 -7.95
N ASP A 217 -2.39 -15.47 -9.04
CA ASP A 217 -2.13 -16.80 -9.58
C ASP A 217 -0.94 -17.41 -8.83
N LEU A 218 -0.94 -18.73 -8.66
CA LEU A 218 0.26 -19.44 -8.22
C LEU A 218 1.35 -19.25 -9.27
N PHE A 219 2.46 -18.62 -8.88
CA PHE A 219 3.54 -18.31 -9.79
C PHE A 219 4.65 -19.36 -9.73
N TYR A 220 5.10 -19.68 -8.51
CA TYR A 220 6.02 -20.75 -8.20
C TYR A 220 5.60 -21.45 -6.91
N ASP A 221 5.61 -22.78 -6.90
CA ASP A 221 5.41 -23.55 -5.67
C ASP A 221 6.56 -23.37 -4.68
N PHE A 222 7.76 -23.10 -5.19
CA PHE A 222 8.95 -22.86 -4.40
C PHE A 222 10.01 -22.12 -5.22
N ILE A 223 10.60 -21.07 -4.64
CA ILE A 223 11.87 -20.47 -5.08
C ILE A 223 12.78 -20.30 -3.88
N GLU A 224 14.09 -20.43 -4.06
CA GLU A 224 15.06 -20.17 -3.00
C GLU A 224 15.07 -18.68 -2.61
N THR A 225 15.46 -18.43 -1.37
CA THR A 225 15.52 -17.07 -0.80
C THR A 225 16.42 -16.11 -1.58
N ASP A 226 17.51 -16.59 -2.19
CA ASP A 226 18.43 -15.77 -2.99
C ASP A 226 17.85 -15.34 -4.35
N LYS A 227 16.70 -15.90 -4.74
CA LYS A 227 16.03 -15.61 -6.03
C LYS A 227 14.92 -14.57 -5.92
N ILE A 228 14.48 -14.18 -4.72
CA ILE A 228 13.30 -13.32 -4.56
C ILE A 228 13.51 -11.92 -5.14
N ILE A 229 14.71 -11.34 -4.97
CA ILE A 229 15.06 -10.02 -5.49
C ILE A 229 15.13 -10.02 -7.02
N PRO A 230 15.93 -10.90 -7.68
CA PRO A 230 15.95 -10.96 -9.14
C PRO A 230 14.59 -11.29 -9.75
N LEU A 231 13.82 -12.17 -9.10
CA LEU A 231 12.46 -12.46 -9.57
C LEU A 231 11.60 -11.20 -9.58
N MET A 232 11.57 -10.47 -8.47
CA MET A 232 10.77 -9.25 -8.38
C MET A 232 11.26 -8.17 -9.35
N GLU A 233 12.58 -8.05 -9.58
CA GLU A 233 13.12 -7.12 -10.58
C GLU A 233 12.57 -7.44 -11.98
N GLY A 234 12.54 -8.71 -12.37
CA GLY A 234 11.93 -9.15 -13.62
C GLY A 234 10.44 -8.81 -13.70
N VAL A 235 9.68 -9.13 -12.65
CA VAL A 235 8.23 -8.82 -12.56
C VAL A 235 7.99 -7.31 -12.71
N VAL A 236 8.77 -6.48 -12.02
CA VAL A 236 8.63 -5.02 -12.05
C VAL A 236 9.01 -4.47 -13.43
N ARG A 237 10.07 -4.96 -14.07
CA ARG A 237 10.45 -4.56 -15.44
C ARG A 237 9.36 -4.86 -16.46
N VAL A 238 8.74 -6.05 -16.38
CA VAL A 238 7.62 -6.42 -17.23
C VAL A 238 6.41 -5.50 -16.96
N PHE A 239 6.08 -5.26 -15.69
CA PHE A 239 4.98 -4.36 -15.35
C PHE A 239 5.23 -2.91 -15.79
N ASP A 240 6.45 -2.41 -15.66
CA ASP A 240 6.83 -1.07 -16.12
C ASP A 240 6.67 -0.92 -17.64
N ARG A 241 7.14 -1.91 -18.40
CA ARG A 241 7.16 -1.86 -19.87
C ARG A 241 5.79 -2.07 -20.51
N TYR A 242 5.02 -3.04 -20.01
CA TYR A 242 3.77 -3.49 -20.61
C TYR A 242 2.52 -2.98 -19.87
N GLY A 243 2.69 -2.42 -18.67
CA GLY A 243 1.57 -1.89 -17.88
C GLY A 243 0.88 -0.69 -18.52
N GLU A 244 -0.45 -0.64 -18.40
CA GLU A 244 -1.30 0.45 -18.88
C GLU A 244 -1.06 1.74 -18.07
N ARG A 245 -0.82 2.86 -18.75
CA ARG A 245 -0.46 4.17 -18.16
C ARG A 245 -1.48 5.26 -18.42
N LYS A 246 -2.39 5.08 -19.38
CA LYS A 246 -3.47 6.02 -19.72
C LYS A 246 -4.72 5.74 -18.89
N SER A 247 -5.20 4.49 -18.85
CA SER A 247 -6.43 4.14 -18.12
C SER A 247 -6.13 3.64 -16.70
N ARG A 248 -6.32 4.52 -15.71
CA ARG A 248 -6.06 4.21 -14.29
C ARG A 248 -6.86 3.05 -13.75
N ALA A 249 -8.09 2.87 -14.23
CA ALA A 249 -8.95 1.74 -13.85
C ALA A 249 -8.39 0.40 -14.30
N LYS A 250 -7.47 0.40 -15.28
CA LYS A 250 -6.83 -0.79 -15.88
C LYS A 250 -5.31 -0.84 -15.64
N ALA A 251 -4.74 0.15 -14.94
CA ALA A 251 -3.29 0.33 -14.81
C ALA A 251 -2.59 -0.61 -13.80
N ARG A 252 -3.34 -1.38 -13.00
CA ARG A 252 -2.74 -2.34 -12.05
C ARG A 252 -2.25 -3.59 -12.78
N MET A 253 -1.15 -4.18 -12.31
CA MET A 253 -0.55 -5.37 -12.92
C MET A 253 -1.53 -6.53 -13.09
N LYS A 254 -2.48 -6.69 -12.17
CA LYS A 254 -3.54 -7.70 -12.27
C LYS A 254 -4.33 -7.68 -13.59
N PHE A 255 -4.46 -6.52 -14.24
CA PHE A 255 -5.11 -6.40 -15.54
C PHE A 255 -4.18 -6.82 -16.67
N LEU A 256 -2.91 -6.39 -16.63
CA LEU A 256 -1.88 -6.88 -17.54
C LEU A 256 -1.80 -8.41 -17.53
N LEU A 257 -1.70 -9.02 -16.34
CA LEU A 257 -1.66 -10.48 -16.18
C LEU A 257 -2.95 -11.15 -16.68
N LYS A 258 -4.11 -10.54 -16.45
CA LYS A 258 -5.39 -11.04 -16.97
C LYS A 258 -5.41 -11.03 -18.51
N ASP A 259 -4.85 -9.98 -19.12
CA ASP A 259 -4.93 -9.77 -20.56
C ASP A 259 -3.95 -10.66 -21.34
N ILE A 260 -2.73 -10.88 -20.81
CA ILE A 260 -1.71 -11.68 -21.50
C ILE A 260 -1.61 -13.13 -21.00
N GLY A 261 -2.07 -13.42 -19.78
CA GLY A 261 -1.97 -14.73 -19.14
C GLY A 261 -0.62 -14.99 -18.46
N LEU A 262 -0.59 -15.96 -17.55
CA LEU A 262 0.59 -16.27 -16.73
C LEU A 262 1.78 -16.77 -17.55
N GLU A 263 1.55 -17.63 -18.54
CA GLU A 263 2.63 -18.21 -19.35
C GLU A 263 3.32 -17.16 -20.21
N ALA A 264 2.57 -16.30 -20.90
CA ALA A 264 3.17 -15.18 -21.65
C ALA A 264 3.90 -14.20 -20.71
N PHE A 265 3.40 -14.00 -19.48
CA PHE A 265 4.09 -13.17 -18.48
C PHE A 265 5.43 -13.77 -18.06
N LYS A 266 5.52 -15.11 -17.90
CA LYS A 266 6.79 -15.82 -17.64
C LYS A 266 7.79 -15.63 -18.79
N GLU A 267 7.36 -15.81 -20.03
CA GLU A 267 8.21 -15.61 -21.21
C GLU A 267 8.80 -14.18 -21.26
N LEU A 268 8.01 -13.18 -20.88
CA LEU A 268 8.48 -11.79 -20.79
C LEU A 268 9.53 -11.61 -19.67
N ILE A 269 9.36 -12.27 -18.53
CA ILE A 269 10.36 -12.25 -17.45
C ILE A 269 11.66 -12.93 -17.89
N ASP A 270 11.56 -14.06 -18.60
CA ASP A 270 12.72 -14.77 -19.14
C ASP A 270 13.50 -13.89 -20.11
N ALA A 271 12.79 -13.10 -20.94
CA ALA A 271 13.39 -12.11 -21.82
C ALA A 271 14.09 -10.95 -21.07
N GLU A 272 13.66 -10.62 -19.85
CA GLU A 272 14.31 -9.62 -18.99
C GLU A 272 15.57 -10.15 -18.29
N GLN A 273 15.80 -11.46 -18.25
CA GLN A 273 16.87 -12.03 -17.44
C GLN A 273 18.22 -11.44 -17.80
N LYS A 274 18.54 -11.12 -19.05
CA LYS A 274 19.83 -10.50 -19.40
C LYS A 274 20.01 -9.09 -18.81
N ALA A 275 18.92 -8.33 -18.64
CA ALA A 275 18.93 -6.96 -18.11
C ALA A 275 19.17 -6.90 -16.59
N ILE A 276 18.81 -7.97 -15.89
CA ILE A 276 18.96 -8.07 -14.43
C ILE A 276 20.45 -8.22 -14.12
N GLU A 277 20.99 -7.44 -13.20
CA GLU A 277 22.41 -7.49 -12.87
C GLU A 277 22.74 -8.73 -12.02
N PHE A 278 22.00 -8.91 -10.93
CA PHE A 278 22.23 -9.99 -9.98
C PHE A 278 21.29 -11.16 -10.24
N LYS A 279 21.82 -12.36 -10.53
CA LYS A 279 21.00 -13.60 -10.72
C LYS A 279 20.67 -14.32 -9.41
N SER A 280 21.35 -13.91 -8.36
CA SER A 280 21.29 -14.45 -7.01
C SER A 280 21.70 -13.30 -6.11
N VAL A 281 20.88 -13.00 -5.12
CA VAL A 281 21.20 -12.03 -4.08
C VAL A 281 21.05 -12.77 -2.76
N PRO A 282 22.14 -13.34 -2.21
CA PRO A 282 22.11 -13.98 -0.90
C PRO A 282 21.64 -12.99 0.17
N ILE A 283 20.68 -13.42 0.99
CA ILE A 283 20.19 -12.65 2.12
C ILE A 283 20.68 -13.36 3.38
N ASP A 284 21.59 -12.72 4.10
CA ASP A 284 22.10 -13.22 5.37
C ASP A 284 21.06 -12.96 6.46
N ALA A 285 20.20 -13.95 6.67
CA ALA A 285 19.16 -13.89 7.69
C ALA A 285 19.72 -13.94 9.12
N ASP A 286 20.92 -14.47 9.31
CA ASP A 286 21.53 -14.63 10.64
C ASP A 286 22.24 -13.34 11.08
N ALA A 287 22.68 -12.51 10.12
CA ALA A 287 23.21 -11.16 10.38
C ALA A 287 22.13 -10.09 10.62
N TYR A 288 20.84 -10.43 10.44
CA TYR A 288 19.75 -9.49 10.64
C TYR A 288 19.57 -9.15 12.12
N GLU A 289 19.53 -7.85 12.44
CA GLU A 289 19.37 -7.36 13.81
C GLU A 289 17.94 -7.60 14.32
N THR A 290 17.74 -8.74 14.97
CA THR A 290 16.49 -9.03 15.69
C THR A 290 16.44 -8.28 17.00
N SER A 291 15.25 -7.78 17.35
CA SER A 291 15.04 -7.12 18.64
C SER A 291 15.20 -8.12 19.78
N THR A 292 15.97 -7.74 20.79
CA THR A 292 16.28 -8.60 21.94
C THR A 292 15.44 -8.15 23.13
N PRO A 293 14.69 -9.05 23.79
CA PRO A 293 13.97 -8.71 25.01
C PRO A 293 14.94 -8.28 26.10
N VAL A 294 14.61 -7.22 26.83
CA VAL A 294 15.40 -6.75 27.96
C VAL A 294 15.42 -7.77 29.09
N GLU A 295 16.53 -7.79 29.82
CA GLU A 295 16.69 -8.69 30.96
C GLU A 295 15.89 -8.17 32.16
N ILE A 296 14.82 -8.87 32.51
CA ILE A 296 13.96 -8.53 33.64
C ILE A 296 14.51 -9.19 34.90
N THR A 297 15.03 -8.37 35.82
CA THR A 297 15.63 -8.80 37.11
C THR A 297 14.62 -8.85 38.25
N SER A 298 13.57 -8.03 38.20
CA SER A 298 12.48 -8.01 39.18
C SER A 298 11.14 -7.84 38.48
N ILE A 299 10.16 -8.66 38.83
CA ILE A 299 8.79 -8.57 38.29
C ILE A 299 7.97 -7.68 39.23
N PRO A 300 7.41 -6.57 38.73
CA PRO A 300 6.52 -5.74 39.54
C PRO A 300 5.29 -6.55 39.99
N GLU A 301 5.04 -6.58 41.30
CA GLU A 301 3.79 -7.11 41.82
C GLU A 301 2.65 -6.13 41.55
N VAL A 302 1.56 -6.62 40.97
CA VAL A 302 0.37 -5.82 40.68
C VAL A 302 -0.88 -6.54 41.13
N GLU A 303 -1.85 -5.77 41.62
CA GLU A 303 -3.19 -6.25 41.95
C GLU A 303 -4.14 -6.02 40.76
N ILE A 304 -4.80 -7.08 40.31
CA ILE A 304 -5.81 -7.02 39.24
C ILE A 304 -7.16 -6.74 39.88
N LYS A 305 -7.72 -5.55 39.62
CA LYS A 305 -8.99 -5.10 40.20
C LYS A 305 -10.20 -5.85 39.65
N ASP A 306 -10.18 -6.18 38.36
CA ASP A 306 -11.24 -6.93 37.68
C ASP A 306 -10.66 -8.18 37.03
N GLU A 307 -10.71 -9.30 37.77
CA GLU A 307 -10.23 -10.59 37.27
C GLU A 307 -11.02 -11.10 36.06
N THR A 308 -12.30 -10.76 35.94
CA THR A 308 -13.13 -11.25 34.83
C THR A 308 -12.75 -10.57 33.52
N ALA A 309 -12.59 -9.24 33.55
CA ALA A 309 -12.12 -8.46 32.42
C ALA A 309 -10.70 -8.86 32.02
N PHE A 310 -9.79 -9.03 33.00
CA PHE A 310 -8.42 -9.48 32.75
C PHE A 310 -8.38 -10.86 32.10
N ASN A 311 -9.13 -11.84 32.61
CA ASN A 311 -9.14 -13.19 32.03
C ASN A 311 -9.73 -13.22 30.61
N THR A 312 -10.74 -12.38 30.33
CA THR A 312 -11.32 -12.26 28.99
C THR A 312 -10.33 -11.61 28.02
N TRP A 313 -9.68 -10.52 28.42
CA TRP A 313 -8.62 -9.88 27.65
C TRP A 313 -7.47 -10.85 27.39
N LYS A 314 -7.00 -11.56 28.43
CA LYS A 314 -5.94 -12.57 28.32
C LYS A 314 -6.27 -13.65 27.29
N SER A 315 -7.52 -14.13 27.26
CA SER A 315 -7.92 -15.18 26.31
C SER A 315 -8.04 -14.71 24.86
N THR A 316 -8.16 -13.40 24.63
CA THR A 316 -8.43 -12.83 23.30
C THR A 316 -7.24 -12.04 22.73
N ASN A 317 -6.36 -11.51 23.59
CA ASN A 317 -5.29 -10.59 23.22
C ASN A 317 -3.89 -11.18 23.39
N LEU A 318 -3.71 -12.33 24.06
CA LEU A 318 -2.41 -13.00 24.06
C LEU A 318 -2.19 -13.82 22.79
N ILE A 319 -1.00 -13.68 22.22
CA ILE A 319 -0.55 -14.37 21.02
C ILE A 319 0.53 -15.38 21.46
N PRO A 320 0.35 -16.69 21.21
CA PRO A 320 1.40 -17.67 21.44
C PRO A 320 2.65 -17.32 20.61
N GLN A 321 3.83 -17.55 21.18
CA GLN A 321 5.09 -17.43 20.43
C GLN A 321 6.01 -18.61 20.65
N LYS A 322 6.93 -18.83 19.71
CA LYS A 322 7.87 -19.96 19.71
C LYS A 322 8.99 -19.86 20.75
N GLN A 323 9.32 -18.66 21.23
CA GLN A 323 10.31 -18.46 22.28
C GLN A 323 9.72 -18.83 23.65
N GLU A 324 10.36 -19.77 24.32
CA GLU A 324 9.92 -20.27 25.63
C GLU A 324 9.87 -19.15 26.68
N GLY A 325 8.85 -19.16 27.54
CA GLY A 325 8.66 -18.16 28.60
C GLY A 325 8.06 -16.82 28.14
N TYR A 326 7.90 -16.59 26.83
CA TYR A 326 7.37 -15.34 26.28
C TYR A 326 5.98 -15.51 25.63
N VAL A 327 5.28 -14.40 25.45
CA VAL A 327 4.01 -14.24 24.71
C VAL A 327 4.01 -12.90 23.96
N GLY A 328 3.30 -12.85 22.83
CA GLY A 328 2.94 -11.58 22.21
C GLY A 328 1.66 -11.01 22.84
N ILE A 329 1.52 -9.69 22.86
CA ILE A 329 0.28 -9.01 23.26
C ILE A 329 -0.27 -8.25 22.06
N GLY A 330 -1.46 -8.62 21.60
CA GLY A 330 -2.23 -7.88 20.62
C GLY A 330 -3.05 -6.77 21.28
N ILE A 331 -2.84 -5.53 20.87
CA ILE A 331 -3.62 -4.37 21.30
C ILE A 331 -4.63 -4.04 20.20
N LYS A 332 -5.91 -4.16 20.52
CA LYS A 332 -6.99 -3.66 19.67
C LYS A 332 -6.98 -2.13 19.71
N VAL A 333 -6.87 -1.51 18.55
CA VAL A 333 -6.89 -0.04 18.37
C VAL A 333 -8.13 0.30 17.57
N LEU A 334 -9.11 0.91 18.23
CA LEU A 334 -10.36 1.33 17.60
C LEU A 334 -10.08 2.21 16.37
N LEU A 335 -10.58 1.78 15.20
CA LEU A 335 -10.38 2.45 13.89
C LEU A 335 -8.92 2.61 13.44
N GLY A 336 -7.97 2.00 14.17
CA GLY A 336 -6.54 2.21 13.98
C GLY A 336 -6.01 3.56 14.45
N ASP A 337 -6.79 4.33 15.22
CA ASP A 337 -6.36 5.66 15.69
C ASP A 337 -5.87 5.62 17.14
N PHE A 338 -4.67 6.16 17.36
CA PHE A 338 -4.10 6.40 18.69
C PHE A 338 -3.34 7.74 18.72
N TYR A 339 -2.99 8.23 19.90
CA TYR A 339 -2.48 9.58 20.10
C TYR A 339 -1.08 9.59 20.72
N THR A 340 -0.35 10.67 20.48
CA THR A 340 1.08 10.84 20.80
C THR A 340 1.40 10.78 22.29
N ASP A 341 0.48 11.20 23.15
CA ASP A 341 0.57 11.06 24.60
C ASP A 341 0.67 9.59 25.02
N LYS A 342 -0.22 8.74 24.49
CA LYS A 342 -0.22 7.29 24.74
C LYS A 342 0.89 6.56 24.01
N ALA A 343 1.24 7.02 22.81
CA ALA A 343 2.30 6.41 22.00
C ALA A 343 3.66 6.45 22.70
N ARG A 344 4.00 7.57 23.35
CA ARG A 344 5.25 7.71 24.11
C ARG A 344 5.28 6.80 25.33
N LEU A 345 4.19 6.75 26.09
CA LEU A 345 4.08 5.84 27.24
C LEU A 345 4.17 4.37 26.82
N LEU A 346 3.58 4.02 25.68
CA LEU A 346 3.72 2.68 25.10
C LEU A 346 5.17 2.40 24.70
N ALA A 347 5.87 3.36 24.06
CA ALA A 347 7.27 3.23 23.69
C ALA A 347 8.16 2.95 24.91
N ASP A 348 7.94 3.67 26.01
CA ASP A 348 8.69 3.51 27.26
C ASP A 348 8.37 2.16 27.93
N LEU A 349 7.11 1.72 27.91
CA LEU A 349 6.72 0.42 28.45
C LEU A 349 7.42 -0.73 27.72
N VAL A 350 7.40 -0.73 26.38
CA VAL A 350 7.98 -1.83 25.59
C VAL A 350 9.51 -1.79 25.56
N GLU A 351 10.11 -0.61 25.69
CA GLU A 351 11.57 -0.45 25.83
C GLU A 351 12.08 -1.02 27.16
N ASN A 352 11.36 -0.76 28.26
CA ASN A 352 11.80 -1.15 29.59
C ASN A 352 11.39 -2.57 30.00
N TYR A 353 10.37 -3.17 29.37
CA TYR A 353 9.80 -4.45 29.82
C TYR A 353 9.58 -5.49 28.71
N ALA A 354 9.90 -5.19 27.45
CA ALA A 354 9.81 -6.11 26.31
C ALA A 354 11.07 -6.00 25.42
N ALA A 355 10.93 -6.01 24.10
CA ALA A 355 12.07 -5.95 23.16
C ALA A 355 12.28 -4.58 22.50
N GLY A 356 11.71 -3.49 23.04
CA GLY A 356 11.86 -2.14 22.47
C GLY A 356 11.27 -1.99 21.06
N GLU A 357 10.32 -2.85 20.68
CA GLU A 357 9.62 -2.79 19.41
C GLU A 357 8.12 -3.01 19.58
N ILE A 358 7.35 -2.41 18.66
CA ILE A 358 5.97 -2.78 18.38
C ILE A 358 5.84 -3.18 16.91
N ARG A 359 4.74 -3.87 16.58
CA ARG A 359 4.41 -4.25 15.20
C ARG A 359 3.00 -3.82 14.83
N LEU A 360 2.89 -3.07 13.76
CA LEU A 360 1.61 -2.63 13.20
C LEU A 360 1.03 -3.75 12.33
N THR A 361 -0.29 -3.95 12.40
CA THR A 361 -0.94 -5.10 11.75
C THR A 361 -1.77 -4.71 10.54
N LEU A 362 -2.08 -5.69 9.68
CA LEU A 362 -2.96 -5.49 8.51
C LEU A 362 -4.41 -5.17 8.90
N ARG A 363 -4.78 -5.39 10.18
CA ARG A 363 -6.08 -5.05 10.78
C ARG A 363 -6.07 -3.72 11.54
N GLN A 364 -5.01 -2.93 11.40
CA GLN A 364 -4.85 -1.61 12.01
C GLN A 364 -4.64 -1.65 13.53
N ASN A 365 -4.06 -2.74 14.03
CA ASN A 365 -3.77 -2.94 15.44
C ASN A 365 -2.26 -2.90 15.72
N ILE A 366 -1.90 -3.11 16.98
CA ILE A 366 -0.51 -3.17 17.46
C ILE A 366 -0.25 -4.55 18.07
N VAL A 367 0.94 -5.10 17.88
CA VAL A 367 1.47 -6.25 18.61
C VAL A 367 2.73 -5.83 19.38
N ILE A 368 2.80 -6.21 20.65
CA ILE A 368 4.02 -6.16 21.47
C ILE A 368 4.58 -7.58 21.53
N PRO A 369 5.68 -7.90 20.82
CA PRO A 369 6.31 -9.20 20.87
C PRO A 369 7.22 -9.32 22.12
N PHE A 370 7.59 -10.56 22.46
CA PHE A 370 8.59 -10.86 23.49
C PHE A 370 8.26 -10.32 24.89
N VAL A 371 7.00 -10.41 25.32
CA VAL A 371 6.61 -10.12 26.71
C VAL A 371 6.77 -11.38 27.56
N LYS A 372 7.53 -11.32 28.66
CA LYS A 372 7.62 -12.47 29.58
C LYS A 372 6.23 -12.78 30.15
N LYS A 373 5.87 -14.07 30.20
CA LYS A 373 4.55 -14.52 30.68
C LYS A 373 4.19 -13.98 32.07
N GLU A 374 5.18 -13.86 32.94
CA GLU A 374 5.01 -13.39 34.32
C GLU A 374 4.71 -11.88 34.40
N LEU A 375 5.06 -11.11 33.36
CA LEU A 375 4.75 -9.67 33.27
C LEU A 375 3.36 -9.38 32.71
N VAL A 376 2.61 -10.39 32.25
CA VAL A 376 1.28 -10.16 31.65
C VAL A 376 0.33 -9.37 32.57
N PRO A 377 0.21 -9.65 33.88
CA PRO A 377 -0.59 -8.82 34.78
C PRO A 377 -0.11 -7.36 34.84
N PHE A 378 1.20 -7.14 34.89
CA PHE A 378 1.79 -5.81 34.90
C PHE A 378 1.51 -5.05 33.60
N PHE A 379 1.72 -5.69 32.45
CA PHE A 379 1.37 -5.11 31.14
C PHE A 379 -0.11 -4.76 31.05
N TYR A 380 -0.99 -5.63 31.54
CA TYR A 380 -2.43 -5.32 31.56
C TYR A 380 -2.70 -4.03 32.36
N GLN A 381 -2.14 -3.89 33.56
CA GLN A 381 -2.32 -2.69 34.37
C GLN A 381 -1.77 -1.42 33.70
N GLU A 382 -0.58 -1.48 33.09
CA GLU A 382 -0.02 -0.32 32.39
C GLU A 382 -0.81 0.03 31.11
N LEU A 383 -1.21 -0.98 30.32
CA LEU A 383 -2.05 -0.77 29.16
C LEU A 383 -3.45 -0.27 29.52
N GLU A 384 -3.98 -0.63 30.69
CA GLU A 384 -5.26 -0.13 31.20
C GLU A 384 -5.22 1.39 31.37
N LYS A 385 -4.11 1.93 31.91
CA LYS A 385 -3.90 3.39 32.03
C LYS A 385 -3.90 4.09 30.67
N LEU A 386 -3.52 3.38 29.60
CA LEU A 386 -3.53 3.89 28.22
C LEU A 386 -4.88 3.65 27.52
N GLY A 387 -5.78 2.85 28.10
CA GLY A 387 -7.01 2.41 27.44
C GLY A 387 -6.79 1.37 26.34
N PHE A 388 -5.75 0.54 26.46
CA PHE A 388 -5.32 -0.47 25.48
C PHE A 388 -5.62 -1.93 25.91
N VAL A 389 -6.55 -2.11 26.84
CA VAL A 389 -6.98 -3.42 27.36
C VAL A 389 -8.32 -3.89 26.83
N GLU A 390 -8.78 -3.31 25.71
CA GLU A 390 -10.02 -3.78 25.09
C GLU A 390 -9.84 -5.22 24.57
N ALA A 391 -10.74 -6.11 25.00
CA ALA A 391 -10.75 -7.50 24.58
C ALA A 391 -11.21 -7.64 23.10
N GLY A 392 -10.79 -8.74 22.47
CA GLY A 392 -11.26 -9.09 21.13
C GLY A 392 -10.28 -8.75 20.01
N TYR A 393 -8.97 -8.73 20.28
CA TYR A 393 -7.94 -8.61 19.25
C TYR A 393 -8.12 -9.67 18.15
N ASN A 394 -8.21 -9.21 16.90
CA ASN A 394 -8.48 -10.03 15.73
C ASN A 394 -9.81 -10.82 15.78
N LYS A 395 -10.79 -10.39 16.57
CA LYS A 395 -12.14 -11.02 16.66
C LYS A 395 -13.17 -10.27 15.83
N ALA A 396 -14.44 -10.66 15.88
CA ALA A 396 -15.49 -10.01 15.09
C ALA A 396 -15.75 -8.54 15.48
N VAL A 397 -15.56 -8.23 16.76
CA VAL A 397 -15.66 -6.86 17.30
C VAL A 397 -14.53 -5.95 16.82
N ASP A 398 -13.46 -6.49 16.24
CA ASP A 398 -12.29 -5.73 15.78
C ASP A 398 -12.44 -5.34 14.31
N ILE A 399 -13.25 -4.30 14.05
CA ILE A 399 -13.67 -3.93 12.70
C ILE A 399 -12.60 -3.05 12.05
N THR A 400 -12.03 -3.53 10.95
CA THR A 400 -11.10 -2.74 10.12
C THR A 400 -11.87 -1.75 9.25
N ALA A 401 -11.51 -0.46 9.30
CA ALA A 401 -12.16 0.60 8.53
C ALA A 401 -11.13 1.53 7.87
N CYS A 402 -11.39 1.95 6.62
CA CYS A 402 -10.60 3.03 6.04
C CYS A 402 -11.07 4.40 6.56
N PRO A 403 -10.27 5.48 6.38
CA PRO A 403 -10.66 6.82 6.83
C PRO A 403 -11.98 7.36 6.24
N GLY A 404 -12.46 6.83 5.11
CA GLY A 404 -13.77 7.21 4.56
C GLY A 404 -13.89 8.71 4.28
N THR A 405 -15.07 9.27 4.50
CA THR A 405 -15.34 10.70 4.28
C THR A 405 -14.65 11.64 5.26
N ASP A 406 -14.06 11.14 6.35
CA ASP A 406 -13.40 11.96 7.37
C ASP A 406 -12.23 12.77 6.78
N THR A 407 -11.38 12.10 5.98
CA THR A 407 -10.21 12.74 5.35
C THR A 407 -10.01 12.36 3.88
N CYS A 408 -10.67 11.33 3.35
CA CYS A 408 -10.42 10.86 1.99
C CYS A 408 -11.25 11.61 0.94
N ASN A 409 -10.56 12.14 -0.08
CA ASN A 409 -11.17 12.73 -1.27
C ASN A 409 -12.09 11.77 -2.04
N LEU A 410 -11.87 10.45 -1.93
CA LEU A 410 -12.65 9.43 -2.63
C LEU A 410 -13.75 8.80 -1.76
N GLY A 411 -13.87 9.21 -0.50
CA GLY A 411 -14.90 8.72 0.41
C GLY A 411 -16.30 9.04 -0.12
N ILE A 412 -17.17 8.04 -0.20
CA ILE A 412 -18.57 8.19 -0.61
C ILE A 412 -19.46 8.27 0.62
N ALA A 413 -19.21 7.43 1.63
CA ALA A 413 -19.90 7.44 2.92
C ALA A 413 -18.88 7.21 4.06
N SER A 414 -19.27 7.59 5.28
CA SER A 414 -18.47 7.41 6.48
C SER A 414 -18.29 5.92 6.77
N SER A 415 -17.03 5.46 6.73
CA SER A 415 -16.68 4.08 7.10
C SER A 415 -16.26 3.93 8.54
N THR A 416 -15.66 4.97 9.12
CA THR A 416 -15.27 5.05 10.54
C THR A 416 -16.50 5.16 11.42
N GLY A 417 -17.44 6.06 11.09
CA GLY A 417 -18.65 6.27 11.88
C GLY A 417 -19.58 5.05 11.90
N ILE A 418 -19.75 4.35 10.78
CA ILE A 418 -20.51 3.09 10.78
C ILE A 418 -19.74 1.97 11.50
N ALA A 419 -18.41 1.90 11.38
CA ALA A 419 -17.62 0.87 12.08
C ALA A 419 -17.80 0.98 13.60
N ASP A 420 -17.71 2.19 14.15
CA ASP A 420 -17.94 2.45 15.58
C ASP A 420 -19.33 1.98 16.03
N GLU A 421 -20.38 2.31 15.26
CA GLU A 421 -21.73 1.85 15.56
C GLU A 421 -21.88 0.32 15.49
N LEU A 422 -21.28 -0.33 14.48
CA LEU A 422 -21.34 -1.79 14.37
C LEU A 422 -20.58 -2.49 15.51
N GLU A 423 -19.44 -1.94 15.94
CA GLU A 423 -18.75 -2.43 17.14
C GLU A 423 -19.60 -2.26 18.40
N ARG A 424 -20.29 -1.12 18.56
CA ARG A 424 -21.23 -0.88 19.66
C ARG A 424 -22.34 -1.94 19.68
N VAL A 425 -22.91 -2.27 18.52
CA VAL A 425 -23.93 -3.32 18.38
C VAL A 425 -23.37 -4.68 18.79
N ILE A 426 -22.19 -5.06 18.32
CA ILE A 426 -21.57 -6.35 18.68
C ILE A 426 -21.32 -6.43 20.19
N LYS A 427 -20.77 -5.39 20.80
CA LYS A 427 -20.49 -5.34 22.25
C LYS A 427 -21.77 -5.44 23.09
N ALA A 428 -22.81 -4.73 22.69
CA ALA A 428 -24.05 -4.64 23.47
C ALA A 428 -24.99 -5.84 23.28
N GLU A 429 -25.04 -6.41 22.07
CA GLU A 429 -26.07 -7.38 21.69
C GLU A 429 -25.50 -8.77 21.42
N TYR A 430 -24.19 -8.88 21.15
CA TYR A 430 -23.53 -10.12 20.71
C TYR A 430 -22.20 -10.40 21.46
N PRO A 431 -22.18 -10.37 22.81
CA PRO A 431 -20.93 -10.49 23.60
C PRO A 431 -20.15 -11.79 23.36
N GLN A 432 -20.80 -12.87 22.90
CA GLN A 432 -20.17 -14.12 22.49
C GLN A 432 -19.16 -13.93 21.33
N TYR A 433 -19.32 -12.88 20.53
CA TYR A 433 -18.40 -12.53 19.44
C TYR A 433 -17.16 -11.75 19.89
N LEU A 434 -17.02 -11.48 21.20
CA LEU A 434 -15.76 -10.98 21.75
C LEU A 434 -14.66 -12.05 21.75
N ASN A 435 -15.04 -13.33 21.77
CA ASN A 435 -14.10 -14.46 21.79
C ASN A 435 -14.39 -15.50 20.69
N ASN A 436 -14.98 -15.08 19.57
CA ASN A 436 -15.28 -16.00 18.46
C ASN A 436 -14.00 -16.50 17.78
N LYS A 437 -14.04 -17.73 17.26
CA LYS A 437 -12.83 -18.38 16.74
C LYS A 437 -12.31 -17.80 15.42
N ASP A 438 -13.17 -17.31 14.52
CA ASP A 438 -12.80 -16.35 13.47
C ASP A 438 -14.03 -15.89 12.65
N LEU A 439 -14.37 -14.60 12.71
CA LEU A 439 -15.33 -13.91 11.85
C LEU A 439 -14.77 -12.52 11.65
N VAL A 440 -14.53 -12.15 10.40
CA VAL A 440 -13.86 -10.92 10.01
C VAL A 440 -14.87 -9.97 9.39
N ILE A 441 -14.98 -8.78 9.97
CA ILE A 441 -15.81 -7.69 9.47
C ILE A 441 -14.90 -6.55 9.01
N LYS A 442 -15.11 -6.06 7.77
CA LYS A 442 -14.30 -4.95 7.24
C LYS A 442 -15.12 -3.96 6.44
N ILE A 443 -14.75 -2.68 6.55
CA ILE A 443 -15.50 -1.57 5.98
C ILE A 443 -14.62 -0.69 5.11
N SER A 444 -15.14 -0.18 4.01
CA SER A 444 -14.50 0.91 3.27
C SER A 444 -15.51 1.93 2.81
N GLY A 445 -15.20 3.22 2.91
CA GLY A 445 -16.11 4.29 2.49
C GLY A 445 -16.33 4.41 0.97
N CYS A 446 -15.67 3.58 0.15
CA CYS A 446 -15.87 3.50 -1.29
C CYS A 446 -15.42 2.14 -1.87
N MET A 447 -15.63 1.95 -3.17
CA MET A 447 -15.28 0.73 -3.93
C MET A 447 -13.77 0.44 -4.05
N ASN A 448 -12.87 1.33 -3.61
CA ASN A 448 -11.43 1.09 -3.70
C ASN A 448 -10.90 0.06 -2.69
N ALA A 449 -11.73 -0.33 -1.70
CA ALA A 449 -11.45 -1.38 -0.75
C ALA A 449 -10.17 -1.18 0.08
N CYS A 450 -9.89 0.06 0.50
CA CYS A 450 -8.73 0.36 1.36
C CYS A 450 -8.81 -0.35 2.73
N GLY A 451 -10.01 -0.53 3.27
CA GLY A 451 -10.26 -1.34 4.46
C GLY A 451 -10.46 -2.83 4.14
N GLN A 452 -10.26 -3.27 2.89
CA GLN A 452 -10.29 -4.68 2.47
C GLN A 452 -11.66 -5.39 2.62
N HIS A 453 -12.78 -4.68 2.50
CA HIS A 453 -14.14 -5.26 2.62
C HIS A 453 -14.44 -6.43 1.67
N ASN A 454 -13.76 -6.56 0.53
CA ASN A 454 -14.02 -7.66 -0.40
C ASN A 454 -13.51 -9.02 0.09
N MET A 455 -12.58 -9.09 1.05
CA MET A 455 -12.05 -10.37 1.56
C MET A 455 -12.60 -10.74 2.94
N ALA A 456 -13.48 -9.91 3.49
CA ALA A 456 -14.10 -10.14 4.79
C ALA A 456 -15.26 -11.13 4.69
N ASN A 457 -15.56 -11.80 5.80
CA ASN A 457 -16.77 -12.62 5.91
C ASN A 457 -18.01 -11.74 5.75
N ILE A 458 -17.99 -10.58 6.41
CA ILE A 458 -19.00 -9.53 6.29
C ILE A 458 -18.29 -8.23 5.90
N GLY A 459 -18.52 -7.77 4.68
CA GLY A 459 -17.96 -6.55 4.12
C GLY A 459 -19.00 -5.45 3.99
N PHE A 460 -18.62 -4.22 4.31
CA PHE A 460 -19.43 -3.04 4.01
C PHE A 460 -18.67 -2.07 3.11
N GLN A 461 -19.32 -1.63 2.03
CA GLN A 461 -18.76 -0.67 1.08
C GLN A 461 -19.65 0.57 1.00
N GLY A 462 -19.10 1.74 1.34
CA GLY A 462 -19.74 3.03 1.22
C GLY A 462 -20.22 3.32 -0.20
N MET A 463 -21.46 3.78 -0.28
CA MET A 463 -22.22 4.06 -1.48
C MET A 463 -23.20 5.21 -1.23
N SER A 464 -23.98 5.56 -2.25
CA SER A 464 -25.11 6.48 -2.13
C SER A 464 -26.36 5.85 -2.74
N VAL A 465 -27.53 6.13 -2.18
CA VAL A 465 -28.84 5.80 -2.75
C VAL A 465 -29.57 7.09 -3.14
N ARG A 466 -30.45 7.00 -4.14
CA ARG A 466 -31.32 8.10 -4.56
C ARG A 466 -32.77 7.71 -4.33
N THR A 467 -33.53 8.58 -3.67
CA THR A 467 -34.97 8.36 -3.41
C THR A 467 -35.81 8.66 -4.65
N PRO A 468 -37.10 8.25 -4.69
CA PRO A 468 -38.03 8.65 -5.75
C PRO A 468 -38.10 10.17 -5.97
N ASP A 469 -38.02 10.94 -4.88
CA ASP A 469 -37.99 12.41 -4.88
C ASP A 469 -36.62 13.01 -5.27
N LYS A 470 -35.72 12.18 -5.80
CA LYS A 470 -34.37 12.54 -6.28
C LYS A 470 -33.42 13.05 -5.19
N LEU A 471 -33.75 12.90 -3.91
CA LEU A 471 -32.84 13.16 -2.80
C LEU A 471 -31.76 12.07 -2.74
N VAL A 472 -30.57 12.41 -2.24
CA VAL A 472 -29.44 11.48 -2.15
C VAL A 472 -29.10 11.23 -0.68
N ALA A 473 -29.00 9.97 -0.29
CA ALA A 473 -28.65 9.53 1.06
C ALA A 473 -27.39 8.64 1.05
N PRO A 474 -26.60 8.62 2.13
CA PRO A 474 -25.49 7.68 2.30
C PRO A 474 -26.03 6.25 2.38
N ALA A 475 -25.30 5.31 1.79
CA ALA A 475 -25.68 3.91 1.71
C ALA A 475 -24.47 2.99 1.91
N LEU A 476 -24.75 1.73 2.18
CA LEU A 476 -23.77 0.65 2.29
C LEU A 476 -24.17 -0.45 1.32
N GLN A 477 -23.24 -0.87 0.47
CA GLN A 477 -23.32 -2.18 -0.16
C GLN A 477 -22.83 -3.20 0.87
N VAL A 478 -23.69 -4.17 1.21
CA VAL A 478 -23.35 -5.33 2.03
C VAL A 478 -22.72 -6.38 1.11
N LEU A 479 -21.61 -6.95 1.54
CA LEU A 479 -20.91 -8.04 0.87
C LEU A 479 -20.72 -9.21 1.83
N LEU A 480 -20.90 -10.44 1.37
CA LEU A 480 -20.81 -11.63 2.22
C LEU A 480 -20.01 -12.75 1.57
N GLY A 481 -19.34 -13.57 2.39
CA GLY A 481 -18.74 -14.84 1.97
C GLY A 481 -17.24 -14.81 1.66
N GLY A 482 -16.57 -13.67 1.84
CA GLY A 482 -15.12 -13.58 1.67
C GLY A 482 -14.37 -14.25 2.82
N GLY A 483 -13.10 -14.59 2.61
CA GLY A 483 -12.24 -15.12 3.67
C GLY A 483 -10.81 -15.43 3.19
N ASN A 484 -9.90 -15.55 4.14
CA ASN A 484 -8.58 -16.13 3.93
C ASN A 484 -8.65 -17.65 4.17
N LEU A 485 -8.16 -18.45 3.22
CA LEU A 485 -8.14 -19.91 3.34
C LEU A 485 -6.72 -20.46 3.59
N GLY A 486 -5.72 -19.60 3.66
CA GLY A 486 -4.33 -20.01 3.85
C GLY A 486 -3.64 -20.44 2.55
N ASP A 487 -2.32 -20.53 2.63
CA ASP A 487 -1.41 -21.02 1.60
C ASP A 487 -1.66 -20.38 0.22
N GLY A 488 -1.93 -19.06 0.20
CA GLY A 488 -2.16 -18.32 -1.04
C GLY A 488 -3.57 -18.48 -1.61
N ASN A 489 -4.52 -19.03 -0.85
CA ASN A 489 -5.91 -19.17 -1.26
C ASN A 489 -6.81 -18.20 -0.47
N GLY A 490 -7.72 -17.54 -1.17
CA GLY A 490 -8.75 -16.71 -0.55
C GLY A 490 -10.02 -16.62 -1.40
N ILE A 491 -11.12 -16.25 -0.75
CA ILE A 491 -12.42 -16.04 -1.39
C ILE A 491 -12.78 -14.55 -1.27
N PHE A 492 -13.31 -13.98 -2.36
CA PHE A 492 -13.89 -12.63 -2.31
C PHE A 492 -15.39 -12.70 -2.10
N ALA A 493 -15.89 -11.80 -1.25
CA ALA A 493 -17.29 -11.67 -0.90
C ALA A 493 -18.14 -11.20 -2.09
N ASP A 494 -19.34 -11.76 -2.22
CA ASP A 494 -20.34 -11.34 -3.19
C ASP A 494 -21.00 -10.04 -2.75
N LYS A 495 -21.41 -9.20 -3.70
CA LYS A 495 -22.26 -8.04 -3.42
C LYS A 495 -23.71 -8.51 -3.25
N VAL A 496 -24.27 -8.38 -2.05
CA VAL A 496 -25.60 -8.92 -1.73
C VAL A 496 -26.67 -7.85 -1.92
N VAL A 497 -26.76 -6.85 -1.03
CA VAL A 497 -27.78 -5.79 -1.08
C VAL A 497 -27.17 -4.41 -0.82
N LYS A 498 -27.82 -3.36 -1.32
CA LYS A 498 -27.43 -1.96 -1.07
C LYS A 498 -28.48 -1.29 -0.19
N VAL A 499 -28.12 -0.99 1.05
CA VAL A 499 -29.03 -0.45 2.08
C VAL A 499 -28.66 0.99 2.43
N PRO A 500 -29.63 1.85 2.83
CA PRO A 500 -29.33 3.11 3.50
C PRO A 500 -28.38 2.90 4.69
N SER A 501 -27.46 3.83 4.91
CA SER A 501 -26.36 3.63 5.88
C SER A 501 -26.85 3.38 7.30
N ARG A 502 -27.94 4.04 7.71
CA ARG A 502 -28.57 3.86 9.03
C ARG A 502 -29.18 2.47 9.26
N ARG A 503 -29.37 1.68 8.19
CA ARG A 503 -29.84 0.28 8.26
C ARG A 503 -28.70 -0.74 8.30
N GLY A 504 -27.45 -0.29 8.26
CA GLY A 504 -26.27 -1.16 8.44
C GLY A 504 -26.32 -2.01 9.72
N PRO A 505 -26.63 -1.43 10.90
CA PRO A 505 -26.82 -2.18 12.15
C PRO A 505 -27.86 -3.29 12.05
N GLU A 506 -29.00 -3.00 11.42
CA GLU A 506 -30.07 -3.98 11.24
C GLU A 506 -29.66 -5.10 10.29
N ALA A 507 -28.96 -4.78 9.19
CA ALA A 507 -28.40 -5.80 8.31
C ALA A 507 -27.42 -6.72 9.06
N LEU A 508 -26.54 -6.15 9.90
CA LEU A 508 -25.61 -6.94 10.72
C LEU A 508 -26.37 -7.87 11.68
N ARG A 509 -27.36 -7.37 12.42
CA ARG A 509 -28.18 -8.17 13.34
C ARG A 509 -28.80 -9.37 12.64
N ARG A 510 -29.46 -9.14 11.50
CA ARG A 510 -30.10 -10.20 10.73
C ARG A 510 -29.10 -11.26 10.27
N ILE A 511 -27.92 -10.85 9.79
CA ILE A 511 -26.87 -11.78 9.35
C ILE A 511 -26.34 -12.61 10.52
N LEU A 512 -26.04 -11.99 11.66
CA LEU A 512 -25.52 -12.69 12.84
C LEU A 512 -26.57 -13.65 13.41
N ASN A 513 -27.82 -13.22 13.56
CA ASN A 513 -28.91 -14.06 14.05
C ASN A 513 -29.15 -15.27 13.13
N ASP A 514 -29.15 -15.06 11.81
CA ASP A 514 -29.28 -16.14 10.85
C ASP A 514 -28.10 -17.12 10.90
N TYR A 515 -26.88 -16.61 11.06
CA TYR A 515 -25.68 -17.45 11.22
C TYR A 515 -25.73 -18.28 12.50
N GLU A 516 -26.09 -17.69 13.65
CA GLU A 516 -26.20 -18.42 14.91
C GLU A 516 -27.26 -19.51 14.87
N ALA A 517 -28.42 -19.22 14.27
CA ALA A 517 -29.51 -20.17 14.19
C ALA A 517 -29.22 -21.34 13.23
N ASN A 518 -28.44 -21.12 12.17
CA ASN A 518 -28.38 -22.05 11.04
C ASN A 518 -26.99 -22.59 10.69
N ALA A 519 -25.90 -22.06 11.25
CA ALA A 519 -24.54 -22.47 10.88
C ALA A 519 -24.15 -23.87 11.34
N ASN A 520 -24.79 -24.37 12.40
CA ASN A 520 -24.51 -25.70 12.96
C ASN A 520 -23.00 -25.94 13.23
N GLY A 521 -22.32 -24.92 13.76
CA GLY A 521 -20.89 -24.96 14.10
C GLY A 521 -19.91 -24.79 12.93
N LYS A 522 -20.40 -24.59 11.69
CA LYS A 522 -19.56 -24.28 10.52
C LYS A 522 -18.96 -22.89 10.63
N LYS A 523 -17.80 -22.65 10.00
CA LYS A 523 -17.26 -21.30 9.81
C LYS A 523 -18.18 -20.50 8.88
N PHE A 524 -18.17 -19.17 8.99
CA PHE A 524 -19.04 -18.30 8.20
C PHE A 524 -18.87 -18.49 6.69
N VAL A 525 -17.64 -18.67 6.22
CA VAL A 525 -17.35 -18.91 4.78
C VAL A 525 -18.07 -20.16 4.27
N ASP A 526 -18.00 -21.26 5.04
CA ASP A 526 -18.62 -22.52 4.66
C ASP A 526 -20.15 -22.44 4.74
N TYR A 527 -20.67 -21.80 5.79
CA TYR A 527 -22.10 -21.52 5.93
C TYR A 527 -22.64 -20.71 4.75
N TYR A 528 -21.96 -19.61 4.41
CA TYR A 528 -22.35 -18.76 3.29
C TYR A 528 -22.29 -19.52 1.96
N LYS A 529 -21.25 -20.35 1.75
CA LYS A 529 -21.08 -21.16 0.54
C LYS A 529 -22.25 -22.13 0.33
N GLU A 530 -22.83 -22.66 1.40
CA GLU A 530 -24.00 -23.56 1.33
C GLU A 530 -25.31 -22.82 1.03
N LYS A 531 -25.52 -21.65 1.65
CA LYS A 531 -26.74 -20.84 1.47
C LYS A 531 -26.76 -20.09 0.14
N GLY A 532 -25.61 -19.54 -0.24
CA GLY A 532 -25.40 -18.76 -1.46
C GLY A 532 -25.96 -17.34 -1.41
N GLN A 533 -25.51 -16.52 -2.36
CA GLN A 533 -25.86 -15.10 -2.48
C GLN A 533 -27.37 -14.84 -2.53
N LYS A 534 -28.12 -15.66 -3.28
CA LYS A 534 -29.57 -15.46 -3.49
C LYS A 534 -30.35 -15.56 -2.17
N TYR A 535 -29.99 -16.49 -1.30
CA TYR A 535 -30.62 -16.64 0.02
C TYR A 535 -30.53 -15.34 0.82
N PHE A 536 -29.33 -14.78 0.94
CA PHE A 536 -29.12 -13.53 1.69
C PHE A 536 -29.69 -12.30 0.98
N TYR A 537 -29.73 -12.29 -0.36
CA TYR A 537 -30.42 -11.25 -1.11
C TYR A 537 -31.90 -11.24 -0.75
N ASP A 538 -32.58 -12.39 -0.87
CA ASP A 538 -34.01 -12.51 -0.58
C ASP A 538 -34.33 -12.17 0.89
N PHE A 539 -33.40 -12.46 1.80
CA PHE A 539 -33.49 -12.21 3.24
C PHE A 539 -33.28 -10.73 3.66
N LEU A 540 -32.49 -9.97 2.90
CA LEU A 540 -32.11 -8.59 3.26
C LEU A 540 -32.69 -7.53 2.30
N GLN A 541 -33.33 -7.93 1.21
CA GLN A 541 -33.75 -7.00 0.14
C GLN A 541 -34.75 -5.93 0.60
N ASP A 542 -35.56 -6.20 1.64
CA ASP A 542 -36.51 -5.24 2.22
C ASP A 542 -35.79 -4.02 2.81
N LEU A 543 -34.57 -4.19 3.32
CA LEU A 543 -33.76 -3.09 3.86
C LEU A 543 -33.32 -2.08 2.78
N GLN A 544 -33.47 -2.39 1.49
CA GLN A 544 -33.09 -1.51 0.40
C GLN A 544 -34.12 -0.40 0.10
N ASP A 545 -35.33 -0.50 0.65
CA ASP A 545 -36.41 0.45 0.35
C ASP A 545 -36.00 1.88 0.69
N ALA A 546 -35.88 2.73 -0.34
CA ALA A 546 -35.49 4.14 -0.21
C ALA A 546 -36.69 5.10 -0.31
N SER A 547 -37.92 4.59 -0.31
CA SER A 547 -39.15 5.39 -0.36
C SER A 547 -39.61 5.87 1.02
N ASN A 548 -39.16 5.20 2.09
CA ASN A 548 -39.56 5.44 3.48
C ASN A 548 -38.41 5.97 4.35
N LEU A 549 -37.50 6.76 3.76
CA LEU A 549 -36.39 7.36 4.49
C LEU A 549 -36.86 8.53 5.37
N THR A 550 -36.26 8.64 6.55
CA THR A 550 -36.46 9.72 7.52
C THR A 550 -35.37 10.79 7.38
N GLU A 551 -35.50 11.93 8.06
CA GLU A 551 -34.47 12.98 8.03
C GLU A 551 -33.08 12.48 8.49
N ALA A 552 -33.03 11.57 9.46
CA ALA A 552 -31.79 10.99 9.97
C ALA A 552 -31.05 10.13 8.93
N ASP A 553 -31.76 9.56 7.95
CA ASP A 553 -31.16 8.78 6.85
C ASP A 553 -30.37 9.66 5.88
N PHE A 554 -30.62 10.97 5.87
CA PHE A 554 -29.88 11.94 5.06
C PHE A 554 -28.70 12.55 5.80
N ILE A 555 -28.32 12.01 6.97
CA ILE A 555 -27.17 12.43 7.76
C ILE A 555 -26.22 11.24 7.86
N ASP A 556 -24.98 11.41 7.38
CA ASP A 556 -23.96 10.37 7.47
C ASP A 556 -23.49 10.17 8.91
N TRP A 557 -22.83 9.04 9.18
CA TRP A 557 -22.31 8.76 10.53
C TRP A 557 -21.20 9.73 10.92
N GLY A 558 -21.20 10.19 12.18
CA GLY A 558 -20.18 11.08 12.74
C GLY A 558 -20.36 12.57 12.41
N THR A 559 -21.47 12.96 11.76
CA THR A 559 -21.80 14.36 11.45
C THR A 559 -23.25 14.68 11.79
N ASN A 560 -23.55 15.97 11.95
CA ASN A 560 -24.90 16.52 12.09
C ASN A 560 -25.37 17.27 10.83
N GLU A 561 -24.53 17.32 9.80
CA GLU A 561 -24.82 18.01 8.54
C GLU A 561 -25.56 17.09 7.57
N LYS A 562 -26.36 17.70 6.68
CA LYS A 562 -27.01 16.96 5.59
C LYS A 562 -25.95 16.38 4.66
N TYR A 563 -26.14 15.12 4.30
CA TYR A 563 -25.24 14.40 3.42
C TYR A 563 -25.15 15.07 2.05
N VAL A 564 -23.92 15.39 1.65
CA VAL A 564 -23.59 15.85 0.31
C VAL A 564 -22.61 14.86 -0.30
N LYS A 565 -22.98 14.29 -1.45
CA LYS A 565 -22.10 13.44 -2.23
C LYS A 565 -21.02 14.28 -2.90
N ALA A 566 -19.94 14.56 -2.18
CA ALA A 566 -18.73 15.19 -2.68
C ALA A 566 -17.62 14.14 -2.83
N ILE A 567 -17.48 13.61 -4.05
CA ILE A 567 -16.38 12.73 -4.44
C ILE A 567 -15.37 13.61 -5.21
N GLY A 568 -14.23 13.86 -4.59
CA GLY A 568 -13.11 14.56 -5.22
C GLY A 568 -12.40 13.70 -6.25
N VAL A 569 -11.41 14.28 -6.92
CA VAL A 569 -10.54 13.56 -7.85
C VAL A 569 -9.44 12.85 -7.06
N GLY A 570 -9.32 11.53 -7.22
CA GLY A 570 -8.24 10.80 -6.57
C GLY A 570 -6.89 11.23 -7.13
N GLU A 571 -6.04 11.85 -6.32
CA GLU A 571 -4.83 12.57 -6.74
C GLU A 571 -3.80 11.81 -7.57
N CYS A 572 -3.90 10.49 -7.65
CA CYS A 572 -3.13 9.78 -8.65
C CYS A 572 -3.66 10.04 -10.11
N ALA A 573 -4.64 10.92 -10.34
CA ALA A 573 -5.36 11.09 -11.61
C ALA A 573 -4.84 12.22 -12.51
N GLY A 574 -4.10 11.88 -13.56
CA GLY A 574 -3.60 12.83 -14.56
C GLY A 574 -4.65 13.47 -15.45
N VAL A 575 -4.42 14.74 -15.82
CA VAL A 575 -5.16 15.51 -16.84
C VAL A 575 -4.15 16.34 -17.65
N VAL A 576 -4.51 16.55 -18.91
CA VAL A 576 -3.69 16.98 -20.05
C VAL A 576 -2.87 18.26 -19.82
N ILE A 577 -1.55 18.11 -19.97
CA ILE A 577 -0.49 19.14 -20.01
C ILE A 577 -0.21 19.50 -21.48
N ASP A 578 0.50 20.60 -21.74
CA ASP A 578 1.46 20.64 -22.88
C ASP A 578 2.55 19.57 -22.66
N LEU A 579 2.18 18.34 -23.03
CA LEU A 579 2.90 17.14 -22.66
C LEU A 579 4.27 17.07 -23.35
N VAL A 580 4.46 17.76 -24.47
CA VAL A 580 5.63 17.60 -25.34
C VAL A 580 6.87 18.26 -24.71
N ALA A 581 6.78 19.55 -24.36
CA ALA A 581 7.91 20.26 -23.75
C ALA A 581 8.31 19.67 -22.39
N THR A 582 7.32 19.26 -21.59
CA THR A 582 7.54 18.61 -20.30
C THR A 582 8.29 17.28 -20.45
N LEU A 583 7.90 16.44 -21.41
CA LEU A 583 8.57 15.17 -21.68
C LEU A 583 10.02 15.35 -22.14
N PHE A 584 10.30 16.40 -22.91
CA PHE A 584 11.66 16.72 -23.30
C PHE A 584 12.52 17.15 -22.11
N LEU A 585 12.01 18.01 -21.23
CA LEU A 585 12.73 18.41 -20.01
C LEU A 585 13.03 17.19 -19.13
N GLU A 586 12.05 16.30 -18.93
CA GLU A 586 12.25 15.05 -18.18
C GLU A 586 13.28 14.13 -18.84
N SER A 587 13.38 14.16 -20.17
CA SER A 587 14.36 13.36 -20.92
C SER A 587 15.79 13.84 -20.65
N ASP A 588 16.01 15.15 -20.50
CA ASP A 588 17.30 15.71 -20.05
C ASP A 588 17.59 15.32 -18.59
N GLU A 589 16.63 15.53 -17.68
CA GLU A 589 16.76 15.17 -16.25
C GLU A 589 17.16 13.68 -16.13
N LYS A 590 16.56 12.79 -16.94
CA LYS A 590 16.88 11.37 -17.00
C LYS A 590 18.29 11.09 -17.55
N ILE A 591 18.78 11.81 -18.56
CA ILE A 591 20.16 11.65 -19.04
C ILE A 591 21.18 12.07 -17.98
N GLU A 592 20.92 13.16 -17.24
CA GLU A 592 21.80 13.59 -16.15
C GLU A 592 21.82 12.58 -15.01
N ASN A 593 20.65 12.05 -14.61
CA ASN A 593 20.57 10.95 -13.64
C ASN A 593 21.33 9.69 -14.11
N ALA A 594 21.33 9.43 -15.42
CA ALA A 594 22.09 8.31 -15.98
C ALA A 594 23.61 8.51 -15.83
N LYS A 595 24.11 9.71 -16.12
CA LYS A 595 25.54 10.07 -15.95
C LYS A 595 25.97 10.01 -14.49
N GLU A 596 25.13 10.50 -13.59
CA GLU A 596 25.36 10.41 -12.14
C GLU A 596 25.42 8.94 -11.69
N SER A 597 24.50 8.10 -12.16
CA SER A 597 24.49 6.66 -11.84
C SER A 597 25.75 5.94 -12.31
N VAL A 598 26.28 6.27 -13.50
CA VAL A 598 27.59 5.75 -13.96
C VAL A 598 28.72 6.20 -13.05
N SER A 599 28.71 7.47 -12.63
CA SER A 599 29.72 8.03 -11.73
C SER A 599 29.73 7.33 -10.37
N ASN A 600 28.56 6.88 -9.91
CA ASN A 600 28.37 6.10 -8.68
C ASN A 600 28.57 4.59 -8.86
N GLY A 601 28.92 4.11 -10.07
CA GLY A 601 29.11 2.68 -10.36
C GLY A 601 27.82 1.86 -10.47
N VAL A 602 26.65 2.51 -10.53
CA VAL A 602 25.33 1.86 -10.63
C VAL A 602 24.90 1.78 -12.10
N TYR A 603 25.47 0.83 -12.84
CA TYR A 603 25.29 0.76 -14.30
C TYR A 603 23.87 0.35 -14.71
N SER A 604 23.23 -0.56 -13.99
CA SER A 604 21.84 -0.97 -14.23
C SER A 604 20.87 0.21 -14.10
N GLY A 605 21.08 1.07 -13.10
CA GLY A 605 20.34 2.33 -12.92
C GLY A 605 20.59 3.33 -14.06
N ALA A 606 21.85 3.50 -14.46
CA ALA A 606 22.22 4.37 -15.58
C ALA A 606 21.53 3.97 -16.89
N ILE A 607 21.55 2.68 -17.21
CA ILE A 607 20.92 2.12 -18.40
C ILE A 607 19.40 2.37 -18.37
N TYR A 608 18.75 2.16 -17.22
CA TYR A 608 17.32 2.39 -17.10
C TYR A 608 16.95 3.88 -17.27
N HIS A 609 17.72 4.79 -16.69
CA HIS A 609 17.50 6.23 -16.88
C HIS A 609 17.62 6.64 -18.36
N ALA A 610 18.64 6.15 -19.07
CA ALA A 610 18.79 6.37 -20.51
C ALA A 610 17.60 5.78 -21.31
N TYR A 611 17.13 4.57 -20.94
CA TYR A 611 15.93 3.97 -21.52
C TYR A 611 14.69 4.85 -21.33
N SER A 612 14.43 5.31 -20.10
CA SER A 612 13.28 6.19 -19.83
C SER A 612 13.35 7.51 -20.58
N SER A 613 14.56 8.07 -20.77
CA SER A 613 14.76 9.27 -21.59
C SER A 613 14.32 9.05 -23.04
N MET A 614 14.73 7.93 -23.65
CA MET A 614 14.31 7.58 -25.01
C MET A 614 12.80 7.35 -25.12
N ILE A 615 12.19 6.65 -24.15
CA ILE A 615 10.73 6.44 -24.13
C ILE A 615 9.99 7.77 -24.01
N ASN A 616 10.41 8.67 -23.12
CA ASN A 616 9.81 10.00 -22.97
C ASN A 616 9.94 10.84 -24.24
N SER A 617 11.11 10.80 -24.88
CA SER A 617 11.37 11.49 -26.15
C SER A 617 10.45 11.00 -27.26
N ALA A 618 10.32 9.69 -27.43
CA ALA A 618 9.40 9.09 -28.42
C ALA A 618 7.94 9.41 -28.10
N LYS A 619 7.55 9.36 -26.82
CA LYS A 619 6.21 9.71 -26.34
C LYS A 619 5.87 11.16 -26.66
N ALA A 620 6.83 12.07 -26.61
CA ALA A 620 6.62 13.49 -26.90
C ALA A 620 6.10 13.68 -28.34
N LEU A 621 6.77 13.09 -29.34
CA LEU A 621 6.32 13.19 -30.73
C LEU A 621 5.02 12.43 -31.01
N LEU A 622 4.86 11.23 -30.45
CA LEU A 622 3.62 10.47 -30.60
C LEU A 622 2.42 11.22 -30.02
N THR A 623 2.63 11.96 -28.93
CA THR A 623 1.57 12.79 -28.35
C THR A 623 1.23 13.96 -29.25
N ALA A 624 2.24 14.62 -29.85
CA ALA A 624 2.01 15.68 -30.82
C ALA A 624 1.18 15.19 -32.03
N GLU A 625 1.37 13.94 -32.44
CA GLU A 625 0.61 13.24 -33.50
C GLU A 625 -0.71 12.61 -33.01
N ASN A 626 -1.16 12.92 -31.80
CA ASN A 626 -2.39 12.40 -31.16
C ASN A 626 -2.46 10.85 -31.11
N LYS A 627 -1.31 10.16 -31.03
CA LYS A 627 -1.23 8.69 -30.94
C LYS A 627 -1.42 8.21 -29.50
N LYS A 628 -1.78 6.93 -29.35
CA LYS A 628 -2.02 6.32 -28.04
C LYS A 628 -0.69 5.92 -27.41
N THR A 629 -0.38 6.42 -26.22
CA THR A 629 0.88 6.15 -25.52
C THR A 629 0.67 5.35 -24.23
N ASN A 630 -0.19 4.33 -24.31
CA ASN A 630 -0.69 3.58 -23.15
C ASN A 630 0.37 2.70 -22.47
N THR A 631 1.37 2.20 -23.20
CA THR A 631 2.43 1.31 -22.69
C THR A 631 3.78 1.70 -23.31
N HIS A 632 4.90 1.39 -22.67
CA HIS A 632 6.22 1.65 -23.27
C HIS A 632 6.42 0.82 -24.53
N ALA A 633 6.04 -0.46 -24.50
CA ALA A 633 6.11 -1.33 -25.68
C ALA A 633 5.29 -0.78 -26.87
N GLY A 634 4.11 -0.21 -26.60
CA GLY A 634 3.28 0.43 -27.61
C GLY A 634 3.86 1.74 -28.14
N ILE A 635 4.55 2.51 -27.31
CA ILE A 635 5.30 3.71 -27.72
C ILE A 635 6.41 3.33 -28.69
N VAL A 636 7.22 2.32 -28.36
CA VAL A 636 8.32 1.85 -29.22
C VAL A 636 7.79 1.43 -30.59
N LYS A 637 6.78 0.56 -30.62
CA LYS A 637 6.18 0.07 -31.87
C LYS A 637 5.62 1.21 -32.74
N GLN A 638 4.81 2.11 -32.16
CA GLN A 638 4.20 3.19 -32.92
C GLN A 638 5.23 4.22 -33.40
N PHE A 639 6.32 4.43 -32.67
CA PHE A 639 7.37 5.34 -33.11
C PHE A 639 8.06 4.80 -34.37
N ASP A 640 8.38 3.51 -34.40
CA ASP A 640 8.92 2.86 -35.60
C ASP A 640 7.98 3.00 -36.79
N GLU A 641 6.72 2.59 -36.63
CA GLU A 641 5.70 2.65 -37.69
C GLU A 641 5.50 4.09 -38.23
N LEU A 642 5.44 5.09 -37.33
CA LEU A 642 5.06 6.44 -37.70
C LEU A 642 6.22 7.31 -38.16
N PHE A 643 7.42 7.16 -37.59
CA PHE A 643 8.53 8.07 -37.82
C PHE A 643 9.73 7.43 -38.54
N VAL A 644 9.99 6.15 -38.29
CA VAL A 644 11.17 5.46 -38.87
C VAL A 644 10.82 4.84 -40.21
N GLU A 645 9.79 3.99 -40.27
CA GLU A 645 9.34 3.32 -41.51
C GLU A 645 8.83 4.31 -42.56
N SER A 646 8.27 5.44 -42.11
CA SER A 646 7.83 6.55 -42.97
C SER A 646 8.97 7.46 -43.43
N ASN A 647 10.22 7.20 -43.00
CA ASN A 647 11.41 8.01 -43.25
C ASN A 647 11.29 9.49 -42.79
N LYS A 648 10.44 9.78 -41.78
CA LYS A 648 10.36 11.10 -41.16
C LYS A 648 11.59 11.41 -40.28
N ILE A 649 12.15 10.38 -39.63
CA ILE A 649 13.35 10.47 -38.78
C ILE A 649 14.29 9.32 -39.12
N GLU A 650 15.52 9.64 -39.50
CA GLU A 650 16.55 8.65 -39.83
C GLU A 650 17.39 8.28 -38.59
N LEU A 651 17.37 7.00 -38.20
CA LEU A 651 18.10 6.48 -37.04
C LEU A 651 19.25 5.52 -37.38
N GLY A 652 19.39 5.10 -38.65
CA GLY A 652 20.37 4.07 -39.05
C GLY A 652 19.97 2.63 -38.64
N GLY A 653 18.70 2.43 -38.28
CA GLY A 653 18.08 1.19 -37.79
C GLY A 653 16.68 1.48 -37.26
N THR A 654 16.05 0.52 -36.59
CA THR A 654 14.76 0.76 -35.90
C THR A 654 14.97 1.37 -34.51
N PHE A 655 14.01 2.15 -34.03
CA PHE A 655 13.96 2.61 -32.64
C PHE A 655 13.87 1.42 -31.68
N SER A 656 13.09 0.40 -32.02
CA SER A 656 13.04 -0.88 -31.29
C SER A 656 14.43 -1.51 -31.10
N ASP A 657 15.27 -1.53 -32.15
CA ASP A 657 16.62 -2.09 -32.08
C ASP A 657 17.55 -1.29 -31.15
N ILE A 658 17.36 0.02 -31.07
CA ILE A 658 18.10 0.89 -30.14
C ILE A 658 17.58 0.67 -28.72
N VAL A 659 16.28 0.80 -28.50
CA VAL A 659 15.67 0.78 -27.17
C VAL A 659 15.80 -0.59 -26.50
N TYR A 660 15.53 -1.69 -27.21
CA TYR A 660 15.59 -3.02 -26.61
C TYR A 660 17.02 -3.57 -26.44
N GLN A 661 18.07 -2.76 -26.63
CA GLN A 661 19.39 -3.16 -26.16
C GLN A 661 19.41 -3.40 -24.65
N ILE A 662 18.54 -2.71 -23.89
CA ILE A 662 18.41 -2.85 -22.43
C ILE A 662 18.17 -4.29 -21.96
N ASN A 663 17.50 -5.13 -22.77
CA ASN A 663 17.29 -6.55 -22.45
C ASN A 663 18.11 -7.52 -23.31
N LYS A 664 18.98 -6.99 -24.18
CA LYS A 664 19.92 -7.80 -24.99
C LYS A 664 21.31 -7.87 -24.35
N PHE A 665 21.71 -6.85 -23.60
CA PHE A 665 23.03 -6.75 -22.97
C PHE A 665 22.95 -6.73 -21.45
N ALA A 666 23.94 -7.35 -20.80
CA ALA A 666 24.11 -7.25 -19.36
C ALA A 666 24.58 -5.83 -18.96
N PRO A 667 24.19 -5.34 -17.77
CA PRO A 667 24.70 -4.09 -17.25
C PRO A 667 26.23 -4.09 -17.16
N SER A 668 26.87 -3.12 -17.82
CA SER A 668 28.30 -2.90 -17.76
C SER A 668 28.58 -1.41 -17.98
N LYS A 669 29.75 -0.94 -17.54
CA LYS A 669 30.17 0.45 -17.74
C LYS A 669 30.15 0.86 -19.21
N ASP A 670 30.73 0.02 -20.07
CA ASP A 670 30.84 0.31 -21.51
C ASP A 670 29.46 0.37 -22.18
N PHE A 671 28.58 -0.57 -21.83
CA PHE A 671 27.21 -0.54 -22.33
C PHE A 671 26.44 0.68 -21.83
N ALA A 672 26.55 1.01 -20.53
CA ALA A 672 25.88 2.18 -19.96
C ALA A 672 26.31 3.49 -20.64
N LEU A 673 27.62 3.70 -20.82
CA LEU A 673 28.14 4.90 -21.50
C LEU A 673 27.64 5.01 -22.94
N LYS A 674 27.73 3.92 -23.71
CA LYS A 674 27.24 3.88 -25.10
C LYS A 674 25.72 4.09 -25.17
N TYR A 675 24.98 3.54 -24.23
CA TYR A 675 23.52 3.64 -24.21
C TYR A 675 23.04 5.05 -23.83
N ILE A 676 23.75 5.74 -22.94
CA ILE A 676 23.54 7.17 -22.63
C ILE A 676 23.81 8.05 -23.85
N GLU A 677 24.88 7.77 -24.59
CA GLU A 677 25.20 8.47 -25.84
C GLU A 677 24.07 8.28 -26.86
N ASN A 678 23.63 7.04 -27.08
CA ASN A 678 22.50 6.74 -27.95
C ASN A 678 21.22 7.50 -27.55
N ALA A 679 20.90 7.55 -26.24
CA ALA A 679 19.75 8.29 -25.73
C ALA A 679 19.88 9.81 -25.98
N SER A 680 21.08 10.36 -25.80
CA SER A 680 21.36 11.78 -26.03
C SER A 680 21.23 12.15 -27.51
N VAL A 681 21.79 11.33 -28.40
CA VAL A 681 21.67 11.50 -29.86
C VAL A 681 20.22 11.37 -30.30
N PHE A 682 19.49 10.39 -29.77
CA PHE A 682 18.07 10.20 -30.08
C PHE A 682 17.24 11.42 -29.66
N LEU A 683 17.41 11.91 -28.42
CA LEU A 683 16.72 13.10 -27.92
C LEU A 683 16.97 14.32 -28.82
N GLN A 684 18.22 14.55 -29.23
CA GLN A 684 18.58 15.65 -30.15
C GLN A 684 17.86 15.53 -31.50
N LYS A 685 17.85 14.33 -32.11
CA LYS A 685 17.15 14.10 -33.39
C LYS A 685 15.65 14.35 -33.30
N VAL A 686 15.03 13.86 -32.23
CA VAL A 686 13.58 14.00 -31.98
C VAL A 686 13.20 15.47 -31.72
N ARG A 687 14.04 16.23 -31.00
CA ARG A 687 13.86 17.68 -30.80
C ARG A 687 14.00 18.45 -32.11
N ALA A 688 15.07 18.20 -32.87
CA ALA A 688 15.30 18.86 -34.15
C ALA A 688 14.13 18.63 -35.13
N TYR A 689 13.57 17.42 -35.17
CA TYR A 689 12.36 17.13 -35.94
C TYR A 689 11.17 17.99 -35.47
N ARG A 690 10.94 18.08 -34.16
CA ARG A 690 9.81 18.87 -33.61
C ARG A 690 9.95 20.35 -33.88
N GLU A 691 11.16 20.90 -33.75
CA GLU A 691 11.45 22.30 -34.05
C GLU A 691 11.19 22.62 -35.53
N ALA A 692 11.67 21.77 -36.44
CA ALA A 692 11.40 21.92 -37.87
C ALA A 692 9.90 21.82 -38.23
N GLU A 693 9.16 20.94 -37.56
CA GLU A 693 7.70 20.82 -37.71
C GLU A 693 6.97 22.10 -37.27
N LEU A 694 7.33 22.65 -36.10
CA LEU A 694 6.75 23.89 -35.58
C LEU A 694 7.09 25.10 -36.46
N ASP A 695 8.33 25.19 -36.95
CA ASP A 695 8.74 26.25 -37.89
C ASP A 695 7.97 26.19 -39.21
N THR A 696 7.68 24.98 -39.70
CA THR A 696 6.89 24.77 -40.92
C THR A 696 5.42 25.14 -40.69
N ALA A 697 4.85 24.76 -39.54
CA ALA A 697 3.49 25.14 -39.16
C ALA A 697 3.33 26.66 -39.00
N ASN A 698 4.30 27.32 -38.36
CA ASN A 698 4.29 28.78 -38.19
C ASN A 698 4.42 29.52 -39.54
N LYS A 699 5.14 28.97 -40.52
CA LYS A 699 5.24 29.52 -41.88
C LYS A 699 3.97 29.32 -42.73
N GLN A 700 3.07 28.41 -42.36
CA GLN A 700 1.79 28.18 -43.05
C GLN A 700 0.63 29.00 -42.47
N VAL A 701 0.81 29.62 -41.30
CA VAL A 701 -0.20 30.44 -40.60
C VAL A 701 0.00 31.95 -40.85
N VAL A 702 1.11 32.35 -41.48
CA VAL A 702 1.44 33.74 -41.85
C VAL A 702 1.02 34.05 -43.28
#